data_AF-A0A5N5DIC7-F1
#
_entry.id   AF-A0A5N5DIC7-F1
#
_cell.length_a   1.000
_cell.length_b   1.000
_cell.length_c   1.000
_cell.angle_alpha   90.00
_cell.angle_beta   90.00
_cell.angle_gamma   90.00
#
_symmetry.space_group_name_H-M   'P 1'
#
loop_
_entity.id
_entity.type
_entity.pdbx_description
1 polymer ?
#
loop_
_entity_poly.entity_id
_entity_poly.type
_entity_poly.pdbx_seq_one_letter_code
_entity_poly.pdbx_strand_id
1 'polypeptide(L)'
;MDDPASAWLRAAIQYAYSATAPDAAFPFFAAAQLANDDDTISVNEDFDPGNNPGQDPRFRKLVEAVLFSRRLLSTYNAVLLLVLLGFAIAQWGGVMQQAYRRRAVARKAKKENGMTPRIIVGAGESGASSSSSSTLEGTATPPDASKHGRGKVPDERQPLLPRDGAKLQKPGVLSLMLHRVKAWLVSQPRPIPIVHKQLPSNGQSLAILALLGLNVFYLLFRLEFTAMNIFVFADRCGLLIAVNLPLFYLFAAKNQPITWLTGYSYASLNIFHRRLGELLCLLALLHGLGMFTVWYGLLRPLGFSLSRFIFTRVVSFGLLTFVCYELLYLTSLRSFRAAFYELFLALHIVLQTFGLVFLFIHHSRSRVWVGIALLIFITDRLIYRLAIKSTYFRADLTILPDGQTVRLSSNWSIPSGTWATSLWRRTVVHGWNAPDHVFVSIPALGGLHALQAHPFTIATPAPSKPHVLPHRHHDDSERHAWLSLLVRAQSGFSRDLLRHAQTNSSTLVRLDGPYGSTRSLRLLRASDRAIVVAGGSGVAVAFPLLWTLLNPAARPDLERQTRHYDDPARAGAAAGAPKKVLFVWVVRQRTHREWLPEQRIEELRQWGAEVRIEGPTETTGRPDIGAIVAGWVREVGGEDGAGRTGAVVSGPDALNRDVRNACAGLVGEGRAVEVHVEKFGW
;
A
#
# COMPACT_ATOMS: atom_id res chain seq x y z
N MET A 1 -46.88 44.96 6.30
CA MET A 1 -47.54 43.71 5.90
C MET A 1 -46.46 42.67 5.74
N ASP A 2 -46.04 42.10 6.87
CA ASP A 2 -45.09 41.00 6.91
C ASP A 2 -45.83 39.73 6.49
N ASP A 3 -45.38 39.08 5.43
CA ASP A 3 -45.90 37.78 5.04
C ASP A 3 -45.59 36.79 6.19
N PRO A 4 -46.60 36.24 6.89
CA PRO A 4 -46.38 35.27 7.96
C PRO A 4 -45.63 34.05 7.45
N ALA A 5 -45.60 33.80 6.13
CA ALA A 5 -44.80 32.74 5.53
C ALA A 5 -43.27 32.94 5.67
N SER A 6 -42.82 34.17 5.95
CA SER A 6 -41.39 34.53 5.98
C SER A 6 -40.77 34.50 7.37
N ALA A 7 -41.55 34.78 8.41
CA ALA A 7 -41.09 34.79 9.80
C ALA A 7 -40.74 33.38 10.31
N TRP A 8 -41.52 32.37 9.95
CA TRP A 8 -41.27 31.00 10.38
C TRP A 8 -40.12 30.34 9.59
N LEU A 9 -39.85 30.71 8.32
CA LEU A 9 -38.70 30.18 7.58
C LEU A 9 -37.40 30.73 8.17
N ARG A 10 -37.41 31.97 8.66
CA ARG A 10 -36.33 32.52 9.48
C ARG A 10 -36.17 31.71 10.78
N ALA A 11 -37.26 31.36 11.47
CA ALA A 11 -37.21 30.54 12.69
C ALA A 11 -36.76 29.09 12.43
N ALA A 12 -37.13 28.47 11.31
CA ALA A 12 -36.71 27.11 10.94
C ALA A 12 -35.24 27.06 10.52
N ILE A 13 -34.76 28.11 9.84
CA ILE A 13 -33.34 28.27 9.51
C ILE A 13 -32.57 28.62 10.77
N GLN A 14 -33.05 29.52 11.61
CA GLN A 14 -32.48 29.81 12.94
C GLN A 14 -32.48 28.56 13.83
N TYR A 15 -33.49 27.69 13.77
CA TYR A 15 -33.54 26.41 14.47
C TYR A 15 -32.58 25.38 13.87
N ALA A 16 -32.44 25.30 12.54
CA ALA A 16 -31.41 24.48 11.90
C ALA A 16 -29.99 24.97 12.26
N TYR A 17 -29.82 26.30 12.39
CA TYR A 17 -28.63 26.97 12.87
C TYR A 17 -28.45 26.83 14.39
N SER A 18 -29.49 26.74 15.22
CA SER A 18 -29.39 26.64 16.69
C SER A 18 -29.36 25.19 17.19
N ALA A 19 -29.93 24.24 16.46
CA ALA A 19 -29.72 22.78 16.59
C ALA A 19 -28.29 22.34 16.17
N THR A 20 -27.37 23.30 16.05
CA THR A 20 -25.92 23.15 16.05
C THR A 20 -25.32 23.26 17.46
N ALA A 21 -26.12 23.64 18.47
CA ALA A 21 -25.80 23.55 19.89
C ALA A 21 -25.90 22.08 20.39
N PRO A 22 -25.09 21.68 21.37
CA PRO A 22 -24.80 20.28 21.63
C PRO A 22 -25.88 19.65 22.50
N ASP A 23 -26.72 18.80 21.91
CA ASP A 23 -27.44 17.77 22.65
C ASP A 23 -27.16 16.40 22.04
N ALA A 24 -26.08 15.79 22.52
CA ALA A 24 -25.93 14.34 22.67
C ALA A 24 -24.59 14.06 23.36
N ALA A 25 -24.62 13.90 24.68
CA ALA A 25 -23.56 13.22 25.41
C ALA A 25 -23.46 11.77 24.89
N PHE A 26 -22.26 11.35 24.47
CA PHE A 26 -21.92 9.94 24.32
C PHE A 26 -20.82 9.60 25.35
N PRO A 27 -20.95 8.50 26.11
CA PRO A 27 -19.98 8.11 27.10
C PRO A 27 -18.90 7.25 26.44
N PHE A 28 -17.77 7.83 26.08
CA PHE A 28 -16.50 7.11 26.04
C PHE A 28 -15.36 8.15 26.09
N PHE A 29 -14.49 7.99 27.09
CA PHE A 29 -13.48 8.94 27.61
C PHE A 29 -13.98 9.96 28.63
N ALA A 30 -13.80 9.61 29.90
CA ALA A 30 -13.75 10.56 30.99
C ALA A 30 -12.53 11.48 30.79
N ALA A 31 -12.79 12.74 30.45
CA ALA A 31 -11.93 13.88 30.75
C ALA A 31 -12.85 15.07 30.99
N ALA A 32 -12.87 15.52 32.25
CA ALA A 32 -13.72 16.58 32.75
C ALA A 32 -13.29 17.97 32.27
N GLN A 33 -14.29 18.85 32.22
CA GLN A 33 -14.21 20.31 32.36
C GLN A 33 -13.31 21.09 31.41
N LEU A 34 -13.88 21.42 30.24
CA LEU A 34 -13.71 22.71 29.56
C LEU A 34 -15.07 23.07 28.95
N ALA A 35 -16.05 23.29 29.82
CA ALA A 35 -17.36 23.83 29.49
C ALA A 35 -17.44 25.22 30.10
N ASN A 36 -16.94 26.20 29.36
CA ASN A 36 -17.31 27.61 29.40
C ASN A 36 -16.49 28.27 28.29
N ASP A 37 -17.18 28.71 27.24
CA ASP A 37 -16.91 29.96 26.51
C ASP A 37 -17.84 30.06 25.28
N ASP A 38 -18.87 30.91 25.43
CA ASP A 38 -19.12 32.09 24.58
C ASP A 38 -19.30 31.94 23.06
N ASP A 39 -19.97 30.88 22.58
CA ASP A 39 -20.50 30.82 21.20
C ASP A 39 -22.03 31.04 21.12
N THR A 40 -22.66 31.60 22.15
CA THR A 40 -24.02 32.15 22.02
C THR A 40 -23.98 33.49 21.31
N ILE A 41 -24.50 33.53 20.08
CA ILE A 41 -25.16 34.73 19.57
C ILE A 41 -26.04 35.25 20.71
N SER A 42 -25.88 36.52 21.09
CA SER A 42 -26.77 37.20 22.01
C SER A 42 -28.21 37.07 21.50
N VAL A 43 -28.92 36.06 21.99
CA VAL A 43 -30.37 35.93 21.82
C VAL A 43 -31.00 36.81 22.89
N ASN A 44 -30.90 38.12 22.69
CA ASN A 44 -31.73 39.10 23.36
C ASN A 44 -32.32 39.98 22.26
N GLU A 45 -33.36 39.45 21.63
CA GLU A 45 -34.61 40.14 21.29
C GLU A 45 -35.56 39.06 20.71
N ASP A 46 -36.65 38.82 21.46
CA ASP A 46 -37.88 38.09 21.10
C ASP A 46 -37.80 36.57 20.81
N PHE A 47 -37.41 35.79 21.82
CA PHE A 47 -37.77 34.37 21.88
C PHE A 47 -39.09 34.20 22.66
N ASP A 48 -40.22 34.08 21.95
CA ASP A 48 -41.48 33.60 22.50
C ASP A 48 -41.46 32.06 22.55
N PRO A 49 -41.45 31.43 23.75
CA PRO A 49 -41.38 29.98 23.90
C PRO A 49 -42.67 29.24 23.46
N GLY A 50 -43.72 29.96 23.03
CA GLY A 50 -44.99 29.37 22.61
C GLY A 50 -45.01 28.73 21.22
N ASN A 51 -44.00 28.94 20.37
CA ASN A 51 -44.05 28.50 18.96
C ASN A 51 -42.83 27.66 18.59
N ASN A 52 -42.91 26.34 18.81
CA ASN A 52 -41.86 25.38 18.48
C ASN A 52 -41.88 25.09 16.95
N PRO A 53 -40.95 25.64 16.15
CA PRO A 53 -41.02 25.60 14.68
C PRO A 53 -40.85 24.19 14.10
N GLY A 54 -40.46 23.20 14.91
CA GLY A 54 -40.33 21.79 14.50
C GLY A 54 -41.67 21.06 14.31
N GLN A 55 -42.81 21.65 14.67
CA GLN A 55 -44.13 21.01 14.57
C GLN A 55 -44.93 21.38 13.30
N ASP A 56 -44.43 22.28 12.46
CA ASP A 56 -45.10 22.60 11.18
C ASP A 56 -45.02 21.40 10.20
N PRO A 57 -46.15 20.87 9.71
CA PRO A 57 -46.20 19.74 8.77
C PRO A 57 -45.34 19.94 7.51
N ARG A 58 -45.09 21.18 7.09
CA ARG A 58 -44.33 21.53 5.90
C ARG A 58 -42.81 21.32 6.04
N PHE A 59 -42.26 21.45 7.25
CA PHE A 59 -40.81 21.39 7.52
C PHE A 59 -40.37 20.18 8.32
N ARG A 60 -41.32 19.44 8.88
CA ARG A 60 -41.09 18.16 9.54
C ARG A 60 -40.24 17.21 8.68
N LYS A 61 -40.55 17.10 7.38
CA LYS A 61 -39.77 16.25 6.44
C LYS A 61 -38.31 16.70 6.29
N LEU A 62 -38.06 18.01 6.26
CA LEU A 62 -36.71 18.56 6.14
C LEU A 62 -35.90 18.28 7.41
N VAL A 63 -36.48 18.54 8.59
CA VAL A 63 -35.84 18.27 9.89
C VAL A 63 -35.56 16.78 10.04
N GLU A 64 -36.54 15.92 9.72
CA GLU A 64 -36.36 14.46 9.72
C GLU A 64 -35.23 14.02 8.77
N ALA A 65 -35.15 14.61 7.57
CA ALA A 65 -34.09 14.32 6.61
C ALA A 65 -32.69 14.75 7.10
N VAL A 66 -32.58 15.91 7.77
CA VAL A 66 -31.32 16.38 8.40
C VAL A 66 -30.91 15.45 9.54
N LEU A 67 -31.83 15.12 10.45
CA LEU A 67 -31.56 14.21 11.57
C LEU A 67 -31.21 12.79 11.09
N PHE A 68 -31.87 12.33 10.02
CA PHE A 68 -31.51 11.08 9.36
C PHE A 68 -30.09 11.15 8.79
N SER A 69 -29.73 12.23 8.11
CA SER A 69 -28.38 12.42 7.53
C SER A 69 -27.30 12.38 8.61
N ARG A 70 -27.54 13.01 9.76
CA ARG A 70 -26.61 12.97 10.92
C ARG A 70 -26.42 11.55 11.46
N ARG A 71 -27.52 10.81 11.65
CA ARG A 71 -27.48 9.39 12.09
C ARG A 71 -26.85 8.47 11.06
N LEU A 72 -27.07 8.73 9.78
CA LEU A 72 -26.45 7.96 8.70
C LEU A 72 -24.93 8.18 8.72
N LEU A 73 -24.47 9.43 8.68
CA LEU A 73 -23.05 9.73 8.56
C LEU A 73 -22.23 9.37 9.81
N SER A 74 -22.83 9.25 10.99
CA SER A 74 -22.12 8.72 12.16
C SER A 74 -21.69 7.25 11.98
N THR A 75 -22.36 6.48 11.11
CA THR A 75 -21.97 5.10 10.79
C THR A 75 -20.79 4.99 9.83
N TYR A 76 -20.43 6.08 9.12
CA TYR A 76 -19.47 6.06 8.01
C TYR A 76 -18.11 5.48 8.41
N ASN A 77 -17.51 6.00 9.48
CA ASN A 77 -16.21 5.54 9.95
C ASN A 77 -16.25 4.10 10.52
N ALA A 78 -17.38 3.67 11.10
CA ALA A 78 -17.55 2.29 11.52
C ALA A 78 -17.58 1.33 10.32
N VAL A 79 -18.27 1.69 9.24
CA VAL A 79 -18.27 0.92 7.99
C VAL A 79 -16.87 0.84 7.39
N LEU A 80 -16.11 1.95 7.39
CA LEU A 80 -14.71 1.93 6.93
C LEU A 80 -13.83 0.97 7.76
N LEU A 81 -14.00 0.94 9.09
CA LEU A 81 -13.28 0.02 9.97
C LEU A 81 -13.66 -1.45 9.70
N LEU A 82 -14.94 -1.74 9.47
CA LEU A 82 -15.40 -3.09 9.10
C LEU A 82 -14.83 -3.54 7.75
N VAL A 83 -14.81 -2.65 6.76
CA VAL A 83 -14.21 -2.93 5.45
C VAL A 83 -12.70 -3.21 5.60
N LEU A 84 -11.98 -2.39 6.38
CA LEU A 84 -10.56 -2.59 6.66
C LEU A 84 -10.30 -3.91 7.40
N LEU A 85 -11.12 -4.24 8.38
CA LEU A 85 -11.06 -5.51 9.10
C LEU A 85 -11.32 -6.69 8.16
N GLY A 86 -12.30 -6.58 7.26
CA GLY A 86 -12.57 -7.58 6.22
C GLY A 86 -11.38 -7.80 5.30
N PHE A 87 -10.70 -6.73 4.87
CA PHE A 87 -9.45 -6.84 4.09
C PHE A 87 -8.33 -7.50 4.89
N ALA A 88 -8.15 -7.13 6.16
CA ALA A 88 -7.16 -7.75 7.03
C ALA A 88 -7.45 -9.24 7.22
N ILE A 89 -8.70 -9.63 7.50
CA ILE A 89 -9.12 -11.03 7.64
C ILE A 89 -8.94 -11.79 6.33
N ALA A 90 -9.33 -11.24 5.18
CA ALA A 90 -9.15 -11.92 3.90
C ALA A 90 -7.66 -12.17 3.60
N GLN A 91 -6.82 -11.20 3.90
CA GLN A 91 -5.38 -11.30 3.74
C GLN A 91 -4.76 -12.32 4.71
N TRP A 92 -5.20 -12.35 5.97
CA TRP A 92 -4.68 -13.25 7.00
C TRP A 92 -5.29 -14.66 6.90
N GLY A 93 -6.53 -14.77 6.44
CA GLY A 93 -7.26 -16.02 6.21
C GLY A 93 -6.67 -16.82 5.05
N GLY A 94 -6.24 -16.15 3.98
CA GLY A 94 -5.47 -16.80 2.91
C GLY A 94 -4.15 -17.40 3.40
N VAL A 95 -3.51 -16.74 4.38
CA VAL A 95 -2.30 -17.26 5.06
C VAL A 95 -2.67 -18.47 5.93
N MET A 96 -3.70 -18.38 6.76
CA MET A 96 -4.13 -19.47 7.64
C MET A 96 -4.65 -20.72 6.89
N GLN A 97 -5.33 -20.54 5.76
CA GLN A 97 -5.85 -21.66 4.97
C GLN A 97 -4.71 -22.45 4.30
N GLN A 98 -3.68 -21.76 3.80
CA GLN A 98 -2.48 -22.42 3.28
C GLN A 98 -1.71 -23.14 4.38
N ALA A 99 -1.66 -22.53 5.57
CA ALA A 99 -1.06 -23.11 6.76
C ALA A 99 -1.73 -24.43 7.17
N TYR A 100 -3.06 -24.44 7.21
CA TYR A 100 -3.88 -25.59 7.54
C TYR A 100 -3.71 -26.73 6.52
N ARG A 101 -3.80 -26.41 5.22
CA ARG A 101 -3.59 -27.40 4.14
C ARG A 101 -2.21 -28.06 4.23
N ARG A 102 -1.16 -27.31 4.54
CA ARG A 102 0.20 -27.86 4.70
C ARG A 102 0.34 -28.72 5.94
N ARG A 103 -0.25 -28.33 7.08
CA ARG A 103 -0.30 -29.19 8.28
C ARG A 103 -1.06 -30.49 8.02
N ALA A 104 -2.12 -30.45 7.23
CA ALA A 104 -2.85 -31.65 6.80
C ALA A 104 -1.98 -32.55 5.90
N VAL A 105 -1.25 -31.99 4.93
CA VAL A 105 -0.33 -32.74 4.07
C VAL A 105 0.85 -33.32 4.87
N ALA A 106 1.46 -32.56 5.77
CA ALA A 106 2.55 -33.05 6.63
C ALA A 106 2.08 -34.16 7.58
N ARG A 107 0.85 -34.06 8.11
CA ARG A 107 0.23 -35.15 8.89
C ARG A 107 -0.02 -36.40 8.03
N LYS A 108 -0.43 -36.22 6.77
CA LYS A 108 -0.63 -37.33 5.83
C LYS A 108 0.71 -38.00 5.46
N ALA A 109 1.75 -37.22 5.15
CA ALA A 109 3.09 -37.72 4.87
C ALA A 109 3.72 -38.43 6.08
N LYS A 110 3.49 -37.94 7.31
CA LYS A 110 3.92 -38.62 8.54
C LYS A 110 3.17 -39.94 8.77
N LYS A 111 1.90 -40.03 8.35
CA LYS A 111 1.08 -41.25 8.42
C LYS A 111 1.50 -42.28 7.36
N GLU A 112 1.93 -41.84 6.18
CA GLU A 112 2.46 -42.71 5.11
C GLU A 112 3.90 -43.17 5.40
N ASN A 113 4.79 -42.31 5.91
CA ASN A 113 6.16 -42.68 6.31
C ASN A 113 6.23 -43.47 7.64
N GLY A 114 5.14 -43.54 8.40
CA GLY A 114 5.04 -44.40 9.59
C GLY A 114 4.72 -45.86 9.28
N MET A 115 4.59 -46.22 7.99
CA MET A 115 4.24 -47.57 7.54
C MET A 115 5.35 -48.10 6.60
N THR A 116 6.43 -48.64 7.17
CA THR A 116 7.44 -49.43 6.43
C THR A 116 7.78 -50.72 7.20
N PRO A 117 8.19 -51.80 6.50
CA PRO A 117 7.83 -53.18 6.81
C PRO A 117 8.69 -53.83 7.90
N ARG A 118 8.12 -54.78 8.64
CA ARG A 118 8.84 -55.65 9.59
C ARG A 118 9.97 -56.39 8.86
N ILE A 119 11.20 -55.99 9.14
CA ILE A 119 12.42 -56.70 8.76
C ILE A 119 12.60 -57.90 9.69
N ILE A 120 12.74 -59.08 9.08
CA ILE A 120 13.20 -60.33 9.66
C ILE A 120 14.71 -60.21 9.90
N VAL A 121 15.17 -60.40 11.14
CA VAL A 121 16.53 -60.91 11.43
C VAL A 121 16.41 -61.84 12.63
N GLY A 122 16.77 -63.10 12.43
CA GLY A 122 16.77 -64.14 13.44
C GLY A 122 18.16 -64.46 13.99
N ALA A 123 18.17 -65.19 15.11
CA ALA A 123 19.17 -66.13 15.65
C ALA A 123 18.84 -66.28 17.15
N GLY A 124 18.69 -67.44 17.78
CA GLY A 124 18.78 -68.84 17.39
C GLY A 124 18.40 -69.70 18.61
N GLU A 125 18.36 -71.01 18.38
CA GLU A 125 18.39 -72.12 19.36
C GLU A 125 17.09 -72.65 20.01
N SER A 126 16.74 -73.84 19.51
CA SER A 126 16.37 -75.06 20.26
C SER A 126 15.04 -75.14 21.03
N GLY A 127 14.34 -76.28 20.84
CA GLY A 127 13.43 -76.83 21.85
C GLY A 127 11.97 -76.91 21.42
N ALA A 128 11.57 -78.06 20.90
CA ALA A 128 10.21 -78.43 20.57
C ALA A 128 9.30 -78.59 21.83
N SER A 129 8.01 -78.23 21.69
CA SER A 129 6.86 -79.01 22.19
C SER A 129 5.59 -78.55 21.42
N SER A 130 5.09 -79.37 20.49
CA SER A 130 3.91 -80.26 20.59
C SER A 130 2.57 -79.51 20.73
N SER A 131 1.72 -79.37 19.70
CA SER A 131 0.90 -80.33 18.91
C SER A 131 -0.49 -80.63 19.52
N SER A 132 -1.54 -80.28 18.77
CA SER A 132 -2.76 -81.05 18.44
C SER A 132 -3.72 -80.14 17.66
N SER A 133 -4.03 -80.40 16.38
CA SER A 133 -5.02 -81.36 15.84
C SER A 133 -6.46 -81.04 16.28
N SER A 134 -7.54 -81.08 15.50
CA SER A 134 -7.94 -81.19 14.07
C SER A 134 -9.47 -80.92 14.07
N THR A 135 -10.15 -80.46 12.99
CA THR A 135 -10.81 -81.31 11.98
C THR A 135 -11.66 -80.46 11.00
N LEU A 136 -11.63 -80.87 9.71
CA LEU A 136 -12.72 -80.96 8.69
C LEU A 136 -13.54 -79.69 8.33
N GLU A 137 -13.95 -79.36 7.10
CA GLU A 137 -13.97 -79.93 5.74
C GLU A 137 -14.52 -78.81 4.80
N GLY A 138 -14.34 -78.87 3.47
CA GLY A 138 -15.24 -78.18 2.52
C GLY A 138 -14.63 -77.22 1.48
N THR A 139 -14.33 -77.79 0.31
CA THR A 139 -14.29 -77.28 -1.07
C THR A 139 -14.90 -75.90 -1.43
N ALA A 140 -14.13 -75.08 -2.18
CA ALA A 140 -14.62 -74.34 -3.37
C ALA A 140 -13.45 -73.73 -4.19
N THR A 141 -13.43 -74.08 -5.48
CA THR A 141 -12.55 -73.63 -6.57
C THR A 141 -12.67 -72.11 -6.84
N PRO A 142 -11.60 -71.39 -7.26
CA PRO A 142 -11.72 -70.00 -7.68
C PRO A 142 -12.31 -69.90 -9.10
N PRO A 143 -13.15 -68.89 -9.42
CA PRO A 143 -13.64 -68.74 -10.78
C PRO A 143 -12.56 -68.18 -11.70
N ASP A 144 -12.57 -68.75 -12.89
CA ASP A 144 -11.63 -68.62 -13.99
C ASP A 144 -11.54 -67.22 -14.59
N ALA A 145 -10.37 -66.96 -15.15
CA ALA A 145 -10.10 -65.86 -16.05
C ALA A 145 -10.73 -66.13 -17.43
N SER A 146 -11.54 -65.18 -17.93
CA SER A 146 -11.94 -65.18 -19.34
C SER A 146 -10.94 -64.40 -20.20
N LYS A 147 -10.15 -65.16 -20.97
CA LYS A 147 -9.39 -64.77 -22.17
C LYS A 147 -10.19 -63.88 -23.12
N HIS A 148 -9.53 -62.88 -23.72
CA HIS A 148 -9.51 -62.48 -25.15
C HIS A 148 -8.54 -61.28 -25.26
N GLY A 149 -7.49 -61.19 -26.08
CA GLY A 149 -6.93 -62.05 -27.10
C GLY A 149 -5.59 -61.49 -27.58
N ARG A 150 -4.67 -62.42 -27.89
CA ARG A 150 -3.62 -62.41 -28.93
C ARG A 150 -2.56 -61.31 -28.97
N GLY A 151 -1.33 -61.74 -28.66
CA GLY A 151 -0.18 -61.51 -29.53
C GLY A 151 0.62 -60.23 -29.27
N LYS A 152 1.39 -60.20 -28.18
CA LYS A 152 2.60 -59.37 -28.07
C LYS A 152 3.59 -60.05 -27.13
N VAL A 153 4.78 -60.31 -27.64
CA VAL A 153 5.97 -60.65 -26.84
C VAL A 153 6.13 -59.59 -25.75
N PRO A 154 6.45 -59.93 -24.49
CA PRO A 154 6.71 -58.93 -23.47
C PRO A 154 7.96 -58.13 -23.88
N ASP A 155 7.77 -56.84 -24.14
CA ASP A 155 8.86 -55.91 -24.38
C ASP A 155 9.54 -55.60 -23.03
N GLU A 156 10.78 -56.06 -22.85
CA GLU A 156 11.63 -55.86 -21.67
C GLU A 156 11.91 -54.37 -21.35
N ARG A 157 11.40 -53.44 -22.16
CA ARG A 157 11.52 -51.99 -21.94
C ARG A 157 10.34 -51.35 -21.23
N GLN A 158 9.32 -52.11 -20.80
CA GLN A 158 8.25 -51.54 -19.97
C GLN A 158 8.69 -51.41 -18.50
N PRO A 159 8.72 -50.20 -17.93
CA PRO A 159 9.04 -50.03 -16.52
C PRO A 159 7.95 -50.69 -15.65
N LEU A 160 8.38 -51.56 -14.74
CA LEU A 160 7.55 -52.40 -13.85
C LEU A 160 6.76 -51.62 -12.78
N LEU A 161 6.64 -50.30 -12.90
CA LEU A 161 5.88 -49.45 -11.99
C LEU A 161 4.99 -48.51 -12.81
N PRO A 162 3.67 -48.48 -12.56
CA PRO A 162 2.83 -47.43 -13.10
C PRO A 162 3.29 -46.11 -12.47
N ARG A 163 4.02 -45.30 -13.25
CA ARG A 163 4.20 -43.90 -12.93
C ARG A 163 2.83 -43.28 -13.10
N ASP A 164 2.18 -42.88 -12.01
CA ASP A 164 0.94 -42.12 -12.02
C ASP A 164 1.16 -40.84 -12.84
N GLY A 165 0.95 -40.96 -14.15
CA GLY A 165 0.76 -39.83 -15.03
C GLY A 165 -0.50 -39.17 -14.54
N ALA A 166 -0.33 -38.11 -13.75
CA ALA A 166 -1.38 -37.15 -13.49
C ALA A 166 -1.86 -36.67 -14.86
N LYS A 167 -2.90 -37.30 -15.41
CA LYS A 167 -3.62 -36.82 -16.57
C LYS A 167 -3.92 -35.36 -16.26
N LEU A 168 -3.31 -34.43 -17.02
CA LEU A 168 -3.63 -33.02 -16.94
C LEU A 168 -5.15 -32.91 -17.17
N GLN A 169 -5.92 -32.80 -16.09
CA GLN A 169 -7.33 -32.51 -16.19
C GLN A 169 -7.42 -31.14 -16.87
N LYS A 170 -8.05 -31.10 -18.05
CA LYS A 170 -8.28 -29.85 -18.75
C LYS A 170 -8.94 -28.88 -17.76
N PRO A 171 -8.41 -27.66 -17.57
CA PRO A 171 -8.93 -26.74 -16.58
C PRO A 171 -10.42 -26.51 -16.82
N GLY A 172 -11.25 -26.75 -15.80
CA GLY A 172 -12.70 -26.53 -15.91
C GLY A 172 -13.01 -25.09 -16.31
N VAL A 173 -14.11 -24.85 -17.02
CA VAL A 173 -14.53 -23.53 -17.54
C VAL A 173 -14.47 -22.44 -16.45
N LEU A 174 -14.88 -22.78 -15.22
CA LEU A 174 -14.81 -21.88 -14.06
C LEU A 174 -13.38 -21.44 -13.74
N SER A 175 -12.41 -22.36 -13.79
CA SER A 175 -11.00 -22.03 -13.56
C SER A 175 -10.46 -21.12 -14.65
N LEU A 176 -10.83 -21.34 -15.92
CA LEU A 176 -10.44 -20.46 -17.02
C LEU A 176 -11.00 -19.04 -16.81
N MET A 177 -12.27 -18.93 -16.40
CA MET A 177 -12.89 -17.63 -16.06
C MET A 177 -12.17 -16.95 -14.89
N LEU A 178 -11.85 -17.67 -13.83
CA LEU A 178 -11.11 -17.12 -12.68
C LEU A 178 -9.72 -16.61 -13.07
N HIS A 179 -8.99 -17.34 -13.92
CA HIS A 179 -7.69 -16.90 -14.44
C HIS A 179 -7.83 -15.63 -15.28
N ARG A 180 -8.86 -15.52 -16.13
CA ARG A 180 -9.14 -14.31 -16.90
C ARG A 180 -9.49 -13.12 -16.01
N VAL A 181 -10.30 -13.32 -14.97
CA VAL A 181 -10.62 -12.27 -13.99
C VAL A 181 -9.37 -11.83 -13.24
N LYS A 182 -8.54 -12.77 -12.79
CA LYS A 182 -7.27 -12.45 -12.12
C LYS A 182 -6.31 -11.70 -13.04
N ALA A 183 -6.19 -12.13 -14.29
CA ALA A 183 -5.40 -11.46 -15.32
C ALA A 183 -5.90 -10.02 -15.54
N TRP A 184 -7.21 -9.84 -15.66
CA TRP A 184 -7.82 -8.51 -15.79
C TRP A 184 -7.50 -7.62 -14.59
N LEU A 185 -7.61 -8.12 -13.35
CA LEU A 185 -7.29 -7.37 -12.13
C LEU A 185 -5.81 -6.93 -12.04
N VAL A 186 -4.89 -7.79 -12.50
CA VAL A 186 -3.45 -7.51 -12.54
C VAL A 186 -3.11 -6.52 -13.65
N SER A 187 -3.84 -6.56 -14.77
CA SER A 187 -3.59 -5.71 -15.93
C SER A 187 -3.69 -4.22 -15.60
N GLN A 188 -2.86 -3.44 -16.28
CA GLN A 188 -2.86 -1.98 -16.21
C GLN A 188 -3.18 -1.38 -17.58
N PRO A 189 -4.24 -0.56 -17.70
CA PRO A 189 -4.62 0.04 -18.95
C PRO A 189 -3.60 1.08 -19.43
N ARG A 190 -3.68 1.41 -20.73
CA ARG A 190 -2.82 2.44 -21.31
C ARG A 190 -3.18 3.81 -20.72
N PRO A 191 -2.20 4.74 -20.61
CA PRO A 191 -2.48 6.11 -20.22
C PRO A 191 -3.55 6.73 -21.14
N ILE A 192 -4.41 7.58 -20.57
CA ILE A 192 -5.42 8.30 -21.35
C ILE A 192 -4.68 9.19 -22.36
N PRO A 193 -4.90 9.03 -23.69
CA PRO A 193 -4.10 9.72 -24.71
C PRO A 193 -4.10 11.24 -24.57
N ILE A 194 -5.25 11.83 -24.23
CA ILE A 194 -5.45 13.29 -24.21
C ILE A 194 -4.77 13.96 -23.01
N VAL A 195 -4.83 13.33 -21.83
CA VAL A 195 -4.36 13.92 -20.55
C VAL A 195 -3.02 13.33 -20.11
N HIS A 196 -2.49 12.36 -20.88
CA HIS A 196 -1.33 11.53 -20.53
C HIS A 196 -1.38 10.97 -19.09
N LYS A 197 -2.60 10.75 -18.57
CA LYS A 197 -2.84 10.33 -17.19
C LYS A 197 -2.64 8.83 -17.09
N GLN A 198 -1.66 8.42 -16.30
CA GLN A 198 -1.44 7.01 -15.99
C GLN A 198 -2.53 6.51 -15.06
N LEU A 199 -3.11 5.38 -15.45
CA LEU A 199 -4.11 4.68 -14.67
C LEU A 199 -3.43 3.59 -13.82
N PRO A 200 -3.94 3.33 -12.61
CA PRO A 200 -3.46 2.22 -11.79
C PRO A 200 -3.92 0.88 -12.40
N SER A 201 -3.54 -0.26 -11.81
CA SER A 201 -4.08 -1.56 -12.29
C SER A 201 -5.60 -1.60 -12.15
N ASN A 202 -6.28 -2.48 -12.88
CA ASN A 202 -7.74 -2.58 -12.81
C ASN A 202 -8.22 -2.93 -11.39
N GLY A 203 -7.50 -3.80 -10.68
CA GLY A 203 -7.80 -4.11 -9.28
C GLY A 203 -7.68 -2.89 -8.35
N GLN A 204 -6.62 -2.08 -8.51
CA GLN A 204 -6.48 -0.82 -7.77
C GLN A 204 -7.57 0.19 -8.16
N SER A 205 -7.94 0.25 -9.44
CA SER A 205 -9.02 1.11 -9.94
C SER A 205 -10.36 0.73 -9.31
N LEU A 206 -10.67 -0.57 -9.21
CA LEU A 206 -11.89 -1.06 -8.57
C LEU A 206 -11.93 -0.69 -7.09
N ALA A 207 -10.81 -0.81 -6.36
CA ALA A 207 -10.72 -0.40 -4.96
C ALA A 207 -10.95 1.12 -4.78
N ILE A 208 -10.41 1.94 -5.67
CA ILE A 208 -10.65 3.38 -5.69
C ILE A 208 -12.13 3.66 -5.98
N LEU A 209 -12.71 3.02 -7.00
CA LEU A 209 -14.12 3.19 -7.35
C LEU A 209 -15.05 2.75 -6.23
N ALA A 210 -14.70 1.70 -5.47
CA ALA A 210 -15.47 1.29 -4.30
C ALA A 210 -15.44 2.36 -3.19
N LEU A 211 -14.28 2.95 -2.91
CA LEU A 211 -14.15 4.06 -1.94
C LEU A 211 -14.97 5.29 -2.38
N LEU A 212 -14.89 5.67 -3.66
CA LEU A 212 -15.66 6.79 -4.21
C LEU A 212 -17.17 6.48 -4.21
N GLY A 213 -17.54 5.26 -4.60
CA GLY A 213 -18.92 4.77 -4.60
C GLY A 213 -19.54 4.77 -3.20
N LEU A 214 -18.76 4.43 -2.16
CA LEU A 214 -19.19 4.54 -0.77
C LEU A 214 -19.56 5.98 -0.42
N ASN A 215 -18.74 6.96 -0.81
CA ASN A 215 -19.04 8.37 -0.56
C ASN A 215 -20.29 8.83 -1.33
N VAL A 216 -20.43 8.44 -2.59
CA VAL A 216 -21.63 8.72 -3.40
C VAL A 216 -22.87 8.11 -2.78
N PHE A 217 -22.77 6.88 -2.25
CA PHE A 217 -23.85 6.24 -1.51
C PHE A 217 -24.26 7.07 -0.30
N TYR A 218 -23.33 7.46 0.58
CA TYR A 218 -23.65 8.27 1.75
C TYR A 218 -24.17 9.67 1.40
N LEU A 219 -23.75 10.22 0.27
CA LEU A 219 -24.27 11.50 -0.24
C LEU A 219 -25.75 11.38 -0.67
N LEU A 220 -26.08 10.35 -1.46
CA LEU A 220 -27.37 10.27 -2.17
C LEU A 220 -28.40 9.33 -1.52
N PHE A 221 -28.01 8.48 -0.57
CA PHE A 221 -28.91 7.47 -0.02
C PHE A 221 -30.14 8.12 0.64
N ARG A 222 -31.34 7.75 0.15
CA ARG A 222 -32.63 8.32 0.54
C ARG A 222 -32.71 9.86 0.46
N LEU A 223 -32.00 10.45 -0.49
CA LEU A 223 -32.14 11.87 -0.81
C LEU A 223 -33.20 12.04 -1.92
N GLU A 224 -34.21 12.86 -1.69
CA GLU A 224 -35.18 13.24 -2.73
C GLU A 224 -34.74 14.56 -3.36
N PHE A 225 -34.67 14.64 -4.70
CA PHE A 225 -34.26 15.84 -5.41
C PHE A 225 -35.41 16.86 -5.51
N THR A 226 -35.61 17.61 -4.42
CA THR A 226 -36.58 18.71 -4.35
C THR A 226 -35.88 20.01 -3.97
N ALA A 227 -36.50 21.16 -4.26
CA ALA A 227 -35.96 22.47 -3.91
C ALA A 227 -35.72 22.62 -2.39
N MET A 228 -36.56 21.99 -1.56
CA MET A 228 -36.40 22.02 -0.10
C MET A 228 -35.22 21.15 0.37
N ASN A 229 -34.89 20.08 -0.35
CA ASN A 229 -33.82 19.15 0.01
C ASN A 229 -32.43 19.57 -0.51
N ILE A 230 -32.33 20.68 -1.24
CA ILE A 230 -31.02 21.22 -1.65
C ILE A 230 -30.14 21.55 -0.44
N PHE A 231 -30.75 21.99 0.67
CA PHE A 231 -30.05 22.16 1.94
C PHE A 231 -29.50 20.84 2.48
N VAL A 232 -30.30 19.77 2.45
CA VAL A 232 -29.88 18.43 2.92
C VAL A 232 -28.71 17.92 2.08
N PHE A 233 -28.75 18.12 0.77
CA PHE A 233 -27.65 17.78 -0.12
C PHE A 233 -26.37 18.56 0.23
N ALA A 234 -26.47 19.88 0.37
CA ALA A 234 -25.35 20.74 0.72
C ALA A 234 -24.76 20.40 2.10
N ASP A 235 -25.62 20.15 3.10
CA ASP A 235 -25.22 19.72 4.45
C ASP A 235 -24.49 18.37 4.41
N ARG A 236 -24.99 17.39 3.65
CA ARG A 236 -24.31 16.10 3.47
C ARG A 236 -22.94 16.23 2.81
N CYS A 237 -22.77 17.12 1.83
CA CYS A 237 -21.46 17.42 1.26
C CYS A 237 -20.49 17.91 2.35
N GLY A 238 -20.90 18.87 3.18
CA GLY A 238 -20.09 19.40 4.27
C GLY A 238 -19.74 18.35 5.34
N LEU A 239 -20.73 17.54 5.75
CA LEU A 239 -20.51 16.46 6.71
C LEU A 239 -19.59 15.36 6.15
N LEU A 240 -19.72 15.01 4.86
CA LEU A 240 -18.84 14.04 4.20
C LEU A 240 -17.39 14.50 4.16
N ILE A 241 -17.14 15.80 3.95
CA ILE A 241 -15.78 16.36 4.06
C ILE A 241 -15.22 16.09 5.47
N ALA A 242 -16.00 16.43 6.51
CA ALA A 242 -15.57 16.27 7.89
C ALA A 242 -15.27 14.80 8.25
N VAL A 243 -16.22 13.87 8.02
CA VAL A 243 -16.05 12.46 8.42
C VAL A 243 -14.93 11.73 7.67
N ASN A 244 -14.50 12.24 6.51
CA ASN A 244 -13.37 11.68 5.74
C ASN A 244 -12.00 12.19 6.17
N LEU A 245 -11.91 13.27 6.96
CA LEU A 245 -10.62 13.84 7.38
C LEU A 245 -9.66 12.82 8.03
N PRO A 246 -10.10 11.93 8.94
CA PRO A 246 -9.21 10.93 9.53
C PRO A 246 -8.59 9.99 8.48
N LEU A 247 -9.41 9.44 7.59
CA LEU A 247 -8.95 8.52 6.55
C LEU A 247 -8.04 9.24 5.54
N PHE A 248 -8.37 10.48 5.20
CA PHE A 248 -7.58 11.31 4.29
C PHE A 248 -6.16 11.56 4.82
N TYR A 249 -6.03 11.86 6.11
CA TYR A 249 -4.74 12.05 6.78
C TYR A 249 -3.98 10.73 6.98
N LEU A 250 -4.68 9.63 7.28
CA LEU A 250 -4.05 8.31 7.35
C LEU A 250 -3.40 7.93 6.02
N PHE A 251 -4.09 8.09 4.88
CA PHE A 251 -3.51 7.78 3.57
C PHE A 251 -2.27 8.63 3.23
N ALA A 252 -2.12 9.82 3.81
CA ALA A 252 -0.94 10.67 3.65
C ALA A 252 0.22 10.30 4.62
N ALA A 253 -0.10 9.74 5.79
CA ALA A 253 0.86 9.41 6.83
C ALA A 253 1.81 8.29 6.37
N LYS A 254 3.11 8.43 6.67
CA LYS A 254 4.12 7.43 6.30
C LYS A 254 4.17 6.28 7.31
N ASN A 255 3.93 6.61 8.57
CA ASN A 255 3.86 5.68 9.68
C ASN A 255 2.39 5.51 10.07
N GLN A 256 1.71 4.56 9.41
CA GLN A 256 0.29 4.31 9.60
C GLN A 256 -0.02 2.82 9.84
N PRO A 257 -1.03 2.50 10.66
CA PRO A 257 -1.40 1.12 10.98
C PRO A 257 -1.91 0.34 9.75
N ILE A 258 -2.40 1.02 8.70
CA ILE A 258 -2.88 0.38 7.47
C ILE A 258 -1.76 -0.42 6.79
N THR A 259 -0.52 0.08 6.82
CA THR A 259 0.65 -0.64 6.30
C THR A 259 0.87 -1.96 7.05
N TRP A 260 0.66 -1.97 8.37
CA TRP A 260 0.79 -3.19 9.18
C TRP A 260 -0.34 -4.18 8.90
N LEU A 261 -1.59 -3.71 8.77
CA LEU A 261 -2.76 -4.56 8.50
C LEU A 261 -2.72 -5.18 7.10
N THR A 262 -2.38 -4.38 6.09
CA THR A 262 -2.52 -4.73 4.67
C THR A 262 -1.20 -5.11 3.99
N GLY A 263 -0.06 -4.82 4.61
CA GLY A 263 1.27 -5.05 4.02
C GLY A 263 1.58 -4.21 2.76
N TYR A 264 0.68 -3.30 2.37
CA TYR A 264 0.92 -2.32 1.32
C TYR A 264 1.71 -1.14 1.88
N SER A 265 2.70 -0.67 1.13
CA SER A 265 3.47 0.51 1.51
C SER A 265 2.59 1.76 1.50
N TYR A 266 2.92 2.75 2.33
CA TYR A 266 2.25 4.06 2.28
C TYR A 266 2.35 4.70 0.88
N ALA A 267 3.42 4.42 0.12
CA ALA A 267 3.56 4.87 -1.27
C ALA A 267 2.45 4.29 -2.17
N SER A 268 2.06 3.03 -1.94
CA SER A 268 0.91 2.41 -2.61
C SER A 268 -0.42 3.03 -2.16
N LEU A 269 -0.52 3.46 -0.89
CA LEU A 269 -1.72 4.09 -0.33
C LEU A 269 -1.89 5.56 -0.76
N ASN A 270 -0.81 6.25 -1.13
CA ASN A 270 -0.87 7.66 -1.55
C ASN A 270 -1.75 7.91 -2.78
N ILE A 271 -2.03 6.88 -3.60
CA ILE A 271 -3.03 7.01 -4.67
C ILE A 271 -4.43 7.27 -4.12
N PHE A 272 -4.79 6.66 -2.99
CA PHE A 272 -6.07 6.86 -2.32
C PHE A 272 -6.14 8.25 -1.69
N HIS A 273 -5.05 8.76 -1.10
CA HIS A 273 -4.97 10.16 -0.64
C HIS A 273 -5.32 11.12 -1.79
N ARG A 274 -4.69 10.98 -2.96
CA ARG A 274 -4.97 11.84 -4.12
C ARG A 274 -6.44 11.76 -4.57
N ARG A 275 -6.99 10.56 -4.72
CA ARG A 275 -8.36 10.36 -5.23
C ARG A 275 -9.41 10.83 -4.22
N LEU A 276 -9.18 10.59 -2.94
CA LEU A 276 -10.04 11.09 -1.88
C LEU A 276 -9.96 12.62 -1.80
N GLY A 277 -8.76 13.21 -1.90
CA GLY A 277 -8.59 14.67 -1.92
C GLY A 277 -9.31 15.35 -3.10
N GLU A 278 -9.22 14.78 -4.31
CA GLU A 278 -9.99 15.23 -5.48
C GLU A 278 -11.50 15.21 -5.19
N LEU A 279 -12.01 14.15 -4.54
CA LEU A 279 -13.40 14.05 -4.14
C LEU A 279 -13.77 15.09 -3.07
N LEU A 280 -12.95 15.30 -2.05
CA LEU A 280 -13.26 16.26 -0.97
C LEU A 280 -13.33 17.70 -1.49
N CYS A 281 -12.47 18.07 -2.45
CA CYS A 281 -12.56 19.37 -3.12
C CYS A 281 -13.83 19.47 -3.96
N LEU A 282 -14.20 18.42 -4.71
CA LEU A 282 -15.49 18.38 -5.41
C LEU A 282 -16.69 18.53 -4.44
N LEU A 283 -16.65 17.87 -3.28
CA LEU A 283 -17.68 18.04 -2.26
C LEU A 283 -17.70 19.45 -1.67
N ALA A 284 -16.54 20.11 -1.53
CA ALA A 284 -16.46 21.50 -1.08
C ALA A 284 -17.11 22.45 -2.10
N LEU A 285 -16.85 22.25 -3.40
CA LEU A 285 -17.53 22.96 -4.48
C LEU A 285 -19.04 22.72 -4.47
N LEU A 286 -19.48 21.47 -4.36
CA LEU A 286 -20.91 21.14 -4.29
C LEU A 286 -21.58 21.69 -3.04
N HIS A 287 -20.90 21.70 -1.89
CA HIS A 287 -21.36 22.33 -0.66
C HIS A 287 -21.53 23.84 -0.85
N GLY A 288 -20.52 24.54 -1.38
CA GLY A 288 -20.57 25.97 -1.65
C GLY A 288 -21.68 26.35 -2.63
N LEU A 289 -21.78 25.64 -3.77
CA LEU A 289 -22.85 25.85 -4.76
C LEU A 289 -24.23 25.53 -4.19
N GLY A 290 -24.34 24.47 -3.39
CA GLY A 290 -25.59 24.11 -2.70
C GLY A 290 -26.03 25.18 -1.71
N MET A 291 -25.12 25.70 -0.88
CA MET A 291 -25.41 26.77 0.07
C MET A 291 -25.73 28.10 -0.63
N PHE A 292 -25.08 28.39 -1.76
CA PHE A 292 -25.45 29.53 -2.61
C PHE A 292 -26.84 29.36 -3.21
N THR A 293 -27.20 28.15 -3.64
CA THR A 293 -28.55 27.84 -4.17
C THR A 293 -29.61 27.97 -3.07
N VAL A 294 -29.33 27.52 -1.85
CA VAL A 294 -30.17 27.76 -0.66
C VAL A 294 -30.37 29.25 -0.45
N TRP A 295 -29.29 30.04 -0.52
CA TRP A 295 -29.40 31.48 -0.39
C TRP A 295 -30.30 32.08 -1.49
N TYR A 296 -30.03 31.76 -2.75
CA TYR A 296 -30.74 32.33 -3.89
C TYR A 296 -32.22 31.97 -3.91
N GLY A 297 -32.54 30.69 -3.66
CA GLY A 297 -33.90 30.15 -3.78
C GLY A 297 -34.75 30.27 -2.52
N LEU A 298 -34.15 30.23 -1.33
CA LEU A 298 -34.88 30.18 -0.05
C LEU A 298 -34.66 31.44 0.80
N LEU A 299 -33.43 31.94 0.94
CA LEU A 299 -33.13 33.07 1.83
C LEU A 299 -33.40 34.44 1.20
N ARG A 300 -33.05 34.62 -0.07
CA ARG A 300 -33.21 35.89 -0.79
C ARG A 300 -34.67 36.35 -0.86
N PRO A 301 -35.67 35.49 -1.16
CA PRO A 301 -37.08 35.89 -1.14
C PRO A 301 -37.56 36.38 0.24
N LEU A 302 -36.87 36.00 1.33
CA LEU A 302 -37.19 36.42 2.70
C LEU A 302 -36.55 37.75 3.09
N GLY A 303 -35.91 38.46 2.15
CA GLY A 303 -35.19 39.71 2.40
C GLY A 303 -33.76 39.52 2.92
N PHE A 304 -33.21 38.31 2.88
CA PHE A 304 -31.83 38.07 3.31
C PHE A 304 -30.85 38.43 2.19
N SER A 305 -30.24 39.61 2.29
CA SER A 305 -29.33 40.14 1.27
C SER A 305 -28.08 39.27 1.11
N LEU A 306 -27.43 39.37 -0.06
CA LEU A 306 -26.17 38.66 -0.33
C LEU A 306 -25.06 39.07 0.66
N SER A 307 -24.96 40.37 0.97
CA SER A 307 -23.97 40.88 1.93
C SER A 307 -24.19 40.26 3.31
N ARG A 308 -25.44 40.27 3.81
CA ARG A 308 -25.78 39.65 5.09
C ARG A 308 -25.43 38.17 5.10
N PHE A 309 -25.67 37.46 4.00
CA PHE A 309 -25.30 36.04 3.87
C PHE A 309 -23.80 35.81 3.93
N ILE A 310 -23.02 36.48 3.09
CA ILE A 310 -21.57 36.30 3.00
C ILE A 310 -20.88 36.65 4.31
N PHE A 311 -21.31 37.71 4.99
CA PHE A 311 -20.67 38.19 6.22
C PHE A 311 -21.15 37.49 7.49
N THR A 312 -22.08 36.53 7.42
CA THR A 312 -22.32 35.66 8.58
C THR A 312 -21.06 34.85 8.90
N ARG A 313 -20.75 34.66 10.19
CA ARG A 313 -19.55 33.92 10.65
C ARG A 313 -19.41 32.55 9.97
N VAL A 314 -20.50 31.80 9.89
CA VAL A 314 -20.48 30.46 9.26
C VAL A 314 -20.13 30.57 7.78
N VAL A 315 -20.76 31.47 7.03
CA VAL A 315 -20.54 31.57 5.57
C VAL A 315 -19.16 32.17 5.25
N SER A 316 -18.70 33.17 6.00
CA SER A 316 -17.40 33.81 5.75
C SER A 316 -16.24 32.84 5.95
N PHE A 317 -16.20 32.10 7.06
CA PHE A 317 -15.21 31.06 7.29
C PHE A 317 -15.39 29.85 6.36
N GLY A 318 -16.63 29.56 5.94
CA GLY A 318 -16.90 28.55 4.92
C GLY A 318 -16.32 28.92 3.56
N LEU A 319 -16.45 30.18 3.14
CA LEU A 319 -15.90 30.71 1.90
C LEU A 319 -14.36 30.74 1.94
N LEU A 320 -13.76 31.16 3.06
CA LEU A 320 -12.30 31.09 3.25
C LEU A 320 -11.79 29.65 3.16
N THR A 321 -12.48 28.72 3.82
CA THR A 321 -12.17 27.28 3.74
C THR A 321 -12.26 26.77 2.30
N PHE A 322 -13.33 27.12 1.58
CA PHE A 322 -13.54 26.77 0.18
C PHE A 322 -12.41 27.29 -0.71
N VAL A 323 -12.05 28.57 -0.61
CA VAL A 323 -10.95 29.17 -1.38
C VAL A 323 -9.62 28.45 -1.11
N CYS A 324 -9.31 28.13 0.16
CA CYS A 324 -8.12 27.38 0.50
C CYS A 324 -8.07 26.00 -0.19
N TYR A 325 -9.17 25.24 -0.15
CA TYR A 325 -9.19 23.89 -0.72
C TYR A 325 -9.22 23.89 -2.27
N GLU A 326 -9.89 24.84 -2.90
CA GLU A 326 -9.86 24.95 -4.37
C GLU A 326 -8.48 25.37 -4.88
N LEU A 327 -7.82 26.34 -4.24
CA LEU A 327 -6.44 26.71 -4.58
C LEU A 327 -5.47 25.54 -4.33
N LEU A 328 -5.68 24.78 -3.25
CA LEU A 328 -4.90 23.58 -2.95
C LEU A 328 -5.11 22.52 -4.05
N TYR A 329 -6.33 22.33 -4.53
CA TYR A 329 -6.62 21.41 -5.64
C TYR A 329 -5.91 21.82 -6.93
N LEU A 330 -6.05 23.10 -7.34
CA LEU A 330 -5.44 23.63 -8.57
C LEU A 330 -3.92 23.49 -8.56
N THR A 331 -3.29 23.83 -7.44
CA THR A 331 -1.82 23.71 -7.28
C THR A 331 -1.35 22.26 -7.14
N SER A 332 -2.25 21.33 -6.79
CA SER A 332 -1.96 19.88 -6.70
C SER A 332 -2.08 19.14 -8.05
N LEU A 333 -2.55 19.81 -9.11
CA LEU A 333 -2.64 19.24 -10.45
C LEU A 333 -1.25 18.76 -10.94
N ARG A 334 -1.23 17.65 -11.69
CA ARG A 334 0.03 17.03 -12.15
C ARG A 334 0.88 17.98 -12.98
N SER A 335 0.26 18.76 -13.86
CA SER A 335 0.94 19.77 -14.68
C SER A 335 1.65 20.80 -13.81
N PHE A 336 0.95 21.34 -12.82
CA PHE A 336 1.51 22.31 -11.88
C PHE A 336 2.64 21.70 -11.05
N ARG A 337 2.45 20.52 -10.45
CA ARG A 337 3.48 19.85 -9.64
C ARG A 337 4.73 19.48 -10.44
N ALA A 338 4.58 19.15 -11.71
CA ALA A 338 5.70 18.83 -12.58
C ALA A 338 6.52 20.07 -12.95
N ALA A 339 5.86 21.23 -13.09
CA ALA A 339 6.52 22.50 -13.42
C ALA A 339 7.09 23.21 -12.18
N PHE A 340 6.34 23.23 -11.07
CA PHE A 340 6.62 24.04 -9.88
C PHE A 340 6.50 23.22 -8.59
N TYR A 341 7.23 22.11 -8.48
CA TYR A 341 7.12 21.17 -7.35
C TYR A 341 7.30 21.83 -5.98
N GLU A 342 8.29 22.72 -5.84
CA GLU A 342 8.61 23.35 -4.56
C GLU A 342 7.53 24.35 -4.11
N LEU A 343 7.03 25.14 -5.06
CA LEU A 343 5.90 26.05 -4.83
C LEU A 343 4.63 25.28 -4.49
N PHE A 344 4.34 24.19 -5.21
CA PHE A 344 3.26 23.27 -4.87
C PHE A 344 3.38 22.81 -3.42
N LEU A 345 4.54 22.30 -3.00
CA LEU A 345 4.73 21.76 -1.67
C LEU A 345 4.52 22.84 -0.59
N ALA A 346 5.05 24.05 -0.81
CA ALA A 346 4.86 25.17 0.10
C ALA A 346 3.39 25.59 0.21
N LEU A 347 2.72 25.82 -0.92
CA LEU A 347 1.30 26.19 -0.95
C LEU A 347 0.41 25.11 -0.33
N HIS A 348 0.69 23.84 -0.61
CA HIS A 348 -0.08 22.72 -0.05
C HIS A 348 -0.03 22.69 1.48
N ILE A 349 1.13 22.97 2.09
CA ILE A 349 1.27 23.04 3.56
C ILE A 349 0.51 24.24 4.12
N VAL A 350 0.72 25.43 3.54
CA VAL A 350 0.13 26.68 4.03
C VAL A 350 -1.40 26.65 3.88
N LEU A 351 -1.91 26.33 2.69
CA LEU A 351 -3.35 26.27 2.39
C LEU A 351 -4.04 25.18 3.21
N GLN A 352 -3.41 24.02 3.42
CA GLN A 352 -3.99 22.98 4.28
C GLN A 352 -4.08 23.44 5.74
N THR A 353 -3.08 24.16 6.23
CA THR A 353 -3.06 24.68 7.60
C THR A 353 -4.18 25.68 7.82
N PHE A 354 -4.27 26.70 6.97
CA PHE A 354 -5.35 27.68 7.02
C PHE A 354 -6.72 27.05 6.77
N GLY A 355 -6.83 26.14 5.81
CA GLY A 355 -8.07 25.41 5.51
C GLY A 355 -8.61 24.65 6.71
N LEU A 356 -7.76 23.98 7.49
CA LEU A 356 -8.20 23.31 8.72
C LEU A 356 -8.61 24.28 9.83
N VAL A 357 -7.88 25.39 10.01
CA VAL A 357 -8.23 26.42 11.00
C VAL A 357 -9.59 27.03 10.67
N PHE A 358 -9.80 27.43 9.42
CA PHE A 358 -11.07 27.98 8.98
C PHE A 358 -12.19 26.93 9.04
N LEU A 359 -11.92 25.67 8.70
CA LEU A 359 -12.91 24.59 8.82
C LEU A 359 -13.34 24.34 10.26
N PHE A 360 -12.40 24.42 11.22
CA PHE A 360 -12.68 24.28 12.66
C PHE A 360 -13.61 25.39 13.17
N ILE A 361 -13.40 26.63 12.70
CA ILE A 361 -14.22 27.79 13.07
C ILE A 361 -15.56 27.76 12.32
N HIS A 362 -15.56 27.32 11.07
CA HIS A 362 -16.73 27.30 10.18
C HIS A 362 -17.90 26.52 10.76
N HIS A 363 -17.66 25.35 11.38
CA HIS A 363 -18.76 24.50 11.85
C HIS A 363 -18.37 23.61 13.05
N SER A 364 -19.19 23.59 14.11
CA SER A 364 -18.90 22.85 15.35
C SER A 364 -18.69 21.35 15.14
N ARG A 365 -19.48 20.71 14.26
CA ARG A 365 -19.35 19.27 13.96
C ARG A 365 -18.07 18.89 13.24
N SER A 366 -17.35 19.82 12.60
CA SER A 366 -16.06 19.52 11.98
C SER A 366 -14.94 19.41 13.03
N ARG A 367 -15.08 20.10 14.18
CA ARG A 367 -14.03 20.28 15.20
C ARG A 367 -13.40 18.97 15.66
N VAL A 368 -14.21 17.95 15.98
CA VAL A 368 -13.72 16.62 16.39
C VAL A 368 -12.91 15.96 15.28
N TRP A 369 -13.38 16.03 14.03
CA TRP A 369 -12.69 15.42 12.89
C TRP A 369 -11.40 16.15 12.51
N VAL A 370 -11.38 17.48 12.61
CA VAL A 370 -10.18 18.30 12.48
C VAL A 370 -9.18 17.93 13.60
N GLY A 371 -9.64 17.75 14.83
CA GLY A 371 -8.81 17.32 15.96
C GLY A 371 -8.17 15.94 15.73
N ILE A 372 -8.94 14.96 15.22
CA ILE A 372 -8.41 13.63 14.88
C ILE A 372 -7.38 13.72 13.75
N ALA A 373 -7.65 14.51 12.70
CA ALA A 373 -6.70 14.73 11.61
C ALA A 373 -5.40 15.38 12.10
N LEU A 374 -5.50 16.37 12.99
CA LEU A 374 -4.34 17.01 13.62
C LEU A 374 -3.54 16.01 14.46
N LEU A 375 -4.20 15.15 15.24
CA LEU A 375 -3.55 14.10 16.02
C LEU A 375 -2.74 13.13 15.14
N ILE A 376 -3.34 12.67 14.03
CA ILE A 376 -2.66 11.82 13.05
C ILE A 376 -1.44 12.54 12.46
N PHE A 377 -1.61 13.81 12.08
CA PHE A 377 -0.53 14.63 11.53
C PHE A 377 0.63 14.80 12.50
N ILE A 378 0.36 15.19 13.75
CA ILE A 378 1.38 15.41 14.79
C ILE A 378 2.12 14.10 15.07
N THR A 379 1.38 13.00 15.18
CA THR A 379 1.96 11.68 15.45
C THR A 379 2.89 11.25 14.31
N ASP A 380 2.45 11.32 13.05
CA ASP A 380 3.33 10.98 11.93
C ASP A 380 4.50 11.96 11.80
N ARG A 381 4.22 13.27 11.76
CA ARG A 381 5.20 14.29 11.38
C ARG A 381 6.19 14.64 12.49
N LEU A 382 5.71 14.90 13.71
CA LEU A 382 6.56 15.37 14.81
C LEU A 382 7.17 14.19 15.55
N ILE A 383 6.34 13.22 15.96
CA ILE A 383 6.82 12.09 16.77
C ILE A 383 7.64 11.13 15.90
N TYR A 384 7.06 10.56 14.84
CA TYR A 384 7.79 9.55 14.06
C TYR A 384 8.87 10.13 13.16
N ARG A 385 8.53 11.09 12.29
CA ARG A 385 9.48 11.57 11.28
C ARG A 385 10.58 12.46 11.87
N LEU A 386 10.22 13.45 12.68
CA LEU A 386 11.19 14.41 13.20
C LEU A 386 11.97 13.87 14.40
N ALA A 387 11.32 13.22 15.37
CA ALA A 387 12.00 12.77 16.59
C ALA A 387 12.57 11.33 16.51
N ILE A 388 11.85 10.36 15.95
CA ILE A 388 12.24 8.93 16.04
C ILE A 388 13.04 8.44 14.83
N LYS A 389 12.70 8.87 13.60
CA LYS A 389 13.24 8.33 12.35
C LYS A 389 14.28 9.22 11.65
N SER A 390 14.54 10.41 12.17
CA SER A 390 15.54 11.31 11.61
C SER A 390 16.94 11.06 12.21
N THR A 391 17.97 11.12 11.37
CA THR A 391 19.38 11.09 11.77
C THR A 391 20.20 12.03 10.91
N TYR A 392 21.33 12.48 11.41
CA TYR A 392 22.29 13.31 10.68
C TYR A 392 23.61 12.56 10.52
N PHE A 393 24.24 12.67 9.35
CA PHE A 393 25.61 12.21 9.13
C PHE A 393 26.26 12.97 7.98
N ARG A 394 27.59 12.89 7.88
CA ARG A 394 28.33 13.39 6.73
C ARG A 394 28.29 12.37 5.60
N ALA A 395 27.87 12.82 4.43
CA ALA A 395 27.85 12.01 3.22
C ALA A 395 28.88 12.54 2.22
N ASP A 396 29.59 11.63 1.59
CA ASP A 396 30.45 11.91 0.45
C ASP A 396 29.61 12.07 -0.81
N LEU A 397 30.01 13.02 -1.65
CA LEU A 397 29.37 13.35 -2.91
C LEU A 397 30.32 12.97 -4.05
N THR A 398 29.95 11.98 -4.85
CA THR A 398 30.68 11.60 -6.06
C THR A 398 29.81 11.88 -7.29
N ILE A 399 30.32 12.67 -8.23
CA ILE A 399 29.66 12.83 -9.54
C ILE A 399 30.06 11.62 -10.39
N LEU A 400 29.07 10.89 -10.91
CA LEU A 400 29.28 9.73 -11.77
C LEU A 400 29.60 10.18 -13.22
N PRO A 401 30.20 9.32 -14.07
CA PRO A 401 30.67 9.73 -15.40
C PRO A 401 29.61 10.18 -16.40
N ASP A 402 28.32 9.99 -16.09
CA ASP A 402 27.25 10.63 -16.85
C ASP A 402 27.19 12.17 -16.64
N GLY A 403 27.94 12.69 -15.67
CA GLY A 403 28.01 14.11 -15.31
C GLY A 403 26.69 14.68 -14.78
N GLN A 404 25.67 13.85 -14.59
CA GLN A 404 24.30 14.24 -14.24
C GLN A 404 23.76 13.46 -13.04
N THR A 405 24.50 12.49 -12.52
CA THR A 405 24.12 11.70 -11.34
C THR A 405 25.14 11.90 -10.23
N VAL A 406 24.64 12.30 -9.06
CA VAL A 406 25.42 12.35 -7.82
C VAL A 406 25.16 11.06 -7.04
N ARG A 407 26.22 10.34 -6.74
CA ARG A 407 26.21 9.28 -5.74
C ARG A 407 26.48 9.89 -4.37
N LEU A 408 25.47 9.84 -3.50
CA LEU A 408 25.58 10.24 -2.11
C LEU A 408 25.85 8.99 -1.28
N SER A 409 27.00 8.91 -0.61
CA SER A 409 27.40 7.74 0.16
C SER A 409 27.85 8.07 1.57
N SER A 410 27.66 7.14 2.49
CA SER A 410 28.20 7.23 3.84
C SER A 410 28.39 5.81 4.39
N ASN A 411 29.34 5.65 5.29
CA ASN A 411 29.63 4.38 5.92
C ASN A 411 29.80 4.59 7.44
N TRP A 412 29.40 3.59 8.22
CA TRP A 412 29.49 3.64 9.68
C TRP A 412 29.43 2.25 10.29
N SER A 413 29.97 2.10 11.49
CA SER A 413 29.73 0.92 12.31
C SER A 413 28.34 0.97 12.93
N ILE A 414 27.58 -0.12 12.78
CA ILE A 414 26.25 -0.27 13.36
C ILE A 414 26.43 -0.49 14.86
N PRO A 415 25.90 0.40 15.72
CA PRO A 415 26.00 0.23 17.16
C PRO A 415 25.38 -1.10 17.61
N SER A 416 26.03 -1.78 18.55
CA SER A 416 25.39 -2.87 19.28
C SER A 416 24.18 -2.33 20.05
N GLY A 417 23.07 -3.08 20.01
CA GLY A 417 21.80 -2.62 20.58
C GLY A 417 21.14 -3.69 21.42
N THR A 418 20.48 -3.27 22.51
CA THR A 418 19.62 -4.13 23.31
C THR A 418 18.25 -4.29 22.65
N TRP A 419 17.44 -5.24 23.11
CA TRP A 419 16.05 -5.40 22.65
C TRP A 419 15.24 -4.10 22.83
N ALA A 420 15.52 -3.34 23.88
CA ALA A 420 14.92 -2.04 24.15
C ALA A 420 15.32 -1.00 23.08
N THR A 421 16.60 -0.93 22.68
CA THR A 421 17.00 0.02 21.62
C THR A 421 16.43 -0.37 20.25
N SER A 422 16.21 -1.67 19.98
CA SER A 422 15.59 -2.17 18.75
C SER A 422 14.10 -1.79 18.60
N LEU A 423 13.36 -1.71 19.71
CA LEU A 423 11.93 -1.33 19.69
C LEU A 423 11.72 0.15 19.40
N TRP A 424 12.61 1.02 19.91
CA TRP A 424 12.42 2.48 19.90
C TRP A 424 13.23 3.21 18.82
N ARG A 425 14.33 2.64 18.29
CA ARG A 425 15.17 3.31 17.25
C ARG A 425 15.11 2.58 15.92
N ARG A 426 14.15 2.97 15.08
CA ARG A 426 14.00 2.51 13.68
C ARG A 426 14.65 3.47 12.69
N THR A 427 15.85 3.97 13.01
CA THR A 427 16.63 4.82 12.09
C THR A 427 17.53 3.97 11.20
N VAL A 428 17.97 4.52 10.08
CA VAL A 428 18.94 3.87 9.19
C VAL A 428 20.26 3.48 9.86
N VAL A 429 20.65 4.17 10.94
CA VAL A 429 21.88 3.89 11.71
C VAL A 429 21.90 2.48 12.28
N HIS A 430 20.71 1.93 12.60
CA HIS A 430 20.51 0.59 13.15
C HIS A 430 20.23 -0.46 12.06
N GLY A 431 20.46 -0.11 10.80
CA GLY A 431 20.23 -0.95 9.64
C GLY A 431 18.84 -0.82 9.03
N TRP A 432 18.74 -1.22 7.76
CA TRP A 432 17.51 -1.18 6.94
C TRP A 432 17.19 -2.57 6.37
N ASN A 433 16.10 -2.68 5.63
CA ASN A 433 15.65 -3.87 4.90
C ASN A 433 15.78 -3.64 3.38
N ALA A 434 15.70 -4.71 2.58
CA ALA A 434 15.64 -4.59 1.12
C ALA A 434 14.17 -4.64 0.63
N PRO A 435 13.69 -3.69 -0.20
CA PRO A 435 14.34 -2.49 -0.74
C PRO A 435 13.86 -1.23 0.01
N ASP A 436 14.49 -0.89 1.14
CA ASP A 436 14.13 0.31 1.88
C ASP A 436 14.55 1.60 1.16
N HIS A 437 13.79 2.64 1.43
CA HIS A 437 14.04 3.98 0.96
C HIS A 437 13.96 4.99 2.11
N VAL A 438 14.54 6.16 1.87
CA VAL A 438 14.72 7.24 2.84
C VAL A 438 14.32 8.57 2.22
N PHE A 439 14.14 9.57 3.07
CA PHE A 439 14.01 10.96 2.68
C PHE A 439 15.27 11.72 3.06
N VAL A 440 15.77 12.52 2.13
CA VAL A 440 17.01 13.29 2.25
C VAL A 440 16.67 14.77 2.36
N SER A 441 17.29 15.46 3.31
CA SER A 441 17.35 16.93 3.39
C SER A 441 18.82 17.34 3.55
N ILE A 442 19.25 18.37 2.82
CA ILE A 442 20.64 18.84 2.82
C ILE A 442 20.65 20.33 3.19
N PRO A 443 20.88 20.68 4.47
CA PRO A 443 20.83 22.08 4.92
C PRO A 443 21.81 23.00 4.19
N ALA A 444 22.96 22.47 3.76
CA ALA A 444 24.00 23.24 3.05
C ALA A 444 23.57 23.76 1.67
N LEU A 445 22.48 23.24 1.08
CA LEU A 445 21.93 23.78 -0.17
C LEU A 445 21.18 25.11 0.04
N GLY A 446 20.97 25.54 1.28
CA GLY A 446 20.34 26.81 1.63
C GLY A 446 18.81 26.83 1.45
N GLY A 447 18.19 27.92 1.93
CA GLY A 447 16.77 28.22 1.72
C GLY A 447 15.78 27.17 2.26
N LEU A 448 14.71 26.93 1.48
CA LEU A 448 13.65 25.96 1.81
C LEU A 448 14.09 24.49 1.69
N HIS A 449 15.21 24.19 1.01
CA HIS A 449 15.68 22.79 0.82
C HIS A 449 16.07 22.11 2.13
N ALA A 450 16.45 22.87 3.16
CA ALA A 450 16.69 22.36 4.50
C ALA A 450 15.41 21.75 5.15
N LEU A 451 14.24 22.25 4.74
CA LEU A 451 12.93 21.82 5.25
C LEU A 451 12.22 20.83 4.31
N GLN A 452 12.71 20.69 3.08
CA GLN A 452 12.18 19.75 2.10
C GLN A 452 12.83 18.37 2.27
N ALA A 453 12.02 17.34 2.12
CA ALA A 453 12.42 15.95 2.28
C ALA A 453 12.24 15.22 0.94
N HIS A 454 13.35 14.81 0.32
CA HIS A 454 13.36 14.23 -1.03
C HIS A 454 13.55 12.71 -0.99
N PRO A 455 12.68 11.94 -1.65
CA PRO A 455 12.70 10.47 -1.59
C PRO A 455 13.83 9.86 -2.42
N PHE A 456 14.61 8.95 -1.82
CA PHE A 456 15.59 8.11 -2.53
C PHE A 456 15.60 6.68 -2.00
N THR A 457 15.75 5.72 -2.91
CA THR A 457 15.90 4.30 -2.56
C THR A 457 17.36 4.04 -2.15
N ILE A 458 17.55 3.22 -1.11
CA ILE A 458 18.89 2.78 -0.71
C ILE A 458 19.40 1.79 -1.76
N ALA A 459 20.44 2.18 -2.50
CA ALA A 459 20.99 1.40 -3.60
C ALA A 459 21.95 0.29 -3.13
N THR A 460 22.27 0.22 -1.84
CA THR A 460 23.19 -0.74 -1.25
C THR A 460 22.48 -1.86 -0.48
N PRO A 461 23.15 -3.00 -0.27
CA PRO A 461 22.59 -4.10 0.49
C PRO A 461 22.16 -3.71 1.90
N ALA A 462 21.10 -4.35 2.39
CA ALA A 462 20.71 -4.26 3.79
C ALA A 462 21.81 -4.86 4.68
N PRO A 463 22.29 -4.15 5.71
CA PRO A 463 23.32 -4.67 6.59
C PRO A 463 22.74 -5.70 7.56
N SER A 464 23.60 -6.58 8.05
CA SER A 464 23.23 -7.63 9.00
C SER A 464 22.82 -7.06 10.37
N LYS A 465 21.51 -6.98 10.65
CA LYS A 465 21.00 -6.47 11.94
C LYS A 465 21.36 -7.41 13.10
N PRO A 466 21.60 -6.88 14.32
CA PRO A 466 21.91 -7.68 15.51
C PRO A 466 20.90 -8.81 15.72
N HIS A 467 21.40 -10.03 15.92
CA HIS A 467 20.57 -11.13 16.40
C HIS A 467 20.29 -10.85 17.87
N VAL A 468 19.04 -10.50 18.20
CA VAL A 468 18.59 -10.43 19.59
C VAL A 468 18.36 -11.87 20.05
N LEU A 469 19.42 -12.56 20.47
CA LEU A 469 19.30 -13.81 21.22
C LEU A 469 19.46 -13.50 22.72
N PRO A 470 18.63 -14.07 23.62
CA PRO A 470 18.66 -13.72 25.04
C PRO A 470 19.96 -14.11 25.74
N HIS A 471 20.66 -15.15 25.27
CA HIS A 471 21.91 -15.61 25.87
C HIS A 471 22.79 -16.34 24.83
N ARG A 472 23.84 -15.69 24.32
CA ARG A 472 25.10 -16.34 23.91
C ARG A 472 26.18 -15.31 23.61
N HIS A 473 27.42 -15.70 23.90
CA HIS A 473 28.65 -14.92 23.78
C HIS A 473 28.76 -14.07 22.50
N HIS A 474 29.23 -12.84 22.71
CA HIS A 474 29.68 -11.88 21.71
C HIS A 474 30.64 -12.53 20.72
N ASP A 475 30.22 -12.67 19.47
CA ASP A 475 31.17 -12.57 18.36
C ASP A 475 31.19 -11.09 17.98
N ASP A 476 32.24 -10.41 18.44
CA ASP A 476 32.39 -8.95 18.47
C ASP A 476 32.85 -8.39 17.11
N SER A 477 32.41 -9.00 16.01
CA SER A 477 32.71 -8.48 14.68
C SER A 477 31.96 -7.16 14.50
N GLU A 478 32.71 -6.06 14.38
CA GLU A 478 32.15 -4.74 14.05
C GLU A 478 31.28 -4.84 12.79
N ARG A 479 29.98 -4.61 12.96
CA ARG A 479 29.04 -4.63 11.84
C ARG A 479 29.12 -3.30 11.12
N HIS A 480 29.33 -3.32 9.82
CA HIS A 480 29.46 -2.10 9.04
C HIS A 480 28.27 -1.90 8.10
N ALA A 481 27.78 -0.68 8.02
CA ALA A 481 26.75 -0.25 7.08
C ALA A 481 27.41 0.61 5.99
N TRP A 482 27.10 0.30 4.73
CA TRP A 482 27.42 1.15 3.59
C TRP A 482 26.12 1.63 2.97
N LEU A 483 25.86 2.93 3.04
CA LEU A 483 24.72 3.57 2.43
C LEU A 483 25.15 4.21 1.11
N SER A 484 24.40 3.97 0.04
CA SER A 484 24.51 4.75 -1.19
C SER A 484 23.15 5.10 -1.75
N LEU A 485 23.00 6.35 -2.19
CA LEU A 485 21.83 6.88 -2.88
C LEU A 485 22.25 7.40 -4.26
N LEU A 486 21.49 7.03 -5.29
CA LEU A 486 21.69 7.53 -6.65
C LEU A 486 20.75 8.72 -6.88
N VAL A 487 21.31 9.93 -6.98
CA VAL A 487 20.55 11.17 -7.17
C VAL A 487 20.82 11.73 -8.57
N ARG A 488 19.90 11.48 -9.49
CA ARG A 488 19.96 12.05 -10.85
C ARG A 488 19.45 13.49 -10.84
N ALA A 489 20.24 14.40 -11.39
CA ALA A 489 19.88 15.81 -11.53
C ALA A 489 18.69 16.00 -12.47
N GLN A 490 17.67 16.67 -11.97
CA GLN A 490 16.51 17.15 -12.71
C GLN A 490 16.47 18.68 -12.60
N SER A 491 15.48 19.21 -11.87
CA SER A 491 15.34 20.61 -11.45
C SER A 491 15.31 20.71 -9.92
N GLY A 492 15.36 21.95 -9.41
CA GLY A 492 15.34 22.27 -7.96
C GLY A 492 16.44 21.53 -7.18
N PHE A 493 16.08 21.00 -6.02
CA PHE A 493 16.96 20.25 -5.10
C PHE A 493 18.03 19.36 -5.78
N SER A 494 17.63 18.51 -6.73
CA SER A 494 18.55 17.55 -7.36
C SER A 494 19.59 18.21 -8.27
N ARG A 495 19.23 19.33 -8.91
CA ARG A 495 20.13 20.15 -9.73
C ARG A 495 21.08 20.94 -8.85
N ASP A 496 20.57 21.49 -7.76
CA ASP A 496 21.38 22.24 -6.80
C ASP A 496 22.35 21.33 -6.04
N LEU A 497 21.95 20.08 -5.75
CA LEU A 497 22.86 19.06 -5.23
C LEU A 497 23.99 18.75 -6.21
N LEU A 498 23.70 18.62 -7.52
CA LEU A 498 24.75 18.42 -8.52
C LEU A 498 25.71 19.61 -8.56
N ARG A 499 25.21 20.84 -8.56
CA ARG A 499 26.04 22.05 -8.51
C ARG A 499 26.89 22.10 -7.24
N HIS A 500 26.32 21.74 -6.10
CA HIS A 500 27.02 21.70 -4.81
C HIS A 500 28.13 20.64 -4.81
N ALA A 501 27.88 19.46 -5.39
CA ALA A 501 28.85 18.37 -5.51
C ALA A 501 30.04 18.70 -6.43
N GLN A 502 29.93 19.69 -7.31
CA GLN A 502 31.05 20.13 -8.17
C GLN A 502 32.14 20.84 -7.38
N THR A 503 31.79 21.48 -6.27
CA THR A 503 32.73 22.26 -5.44
C THR A 503 32.94 21.66 -4.05
N ASN A 504 32.10 20.71 -3.62
CA ASN A 504 32.16 20.09 -2.30
C ASN A 504 32.18 18.57 -2.42
N SER A 505 33.17 17.93 -1.80
CA SER A 505 33.30 16.47 -1.77
C SER A 505 32.44 15.79 -0.71
N SER A 506 31.97 16.52 0.31
CA SER A 506 31.11 15.99 1.37
C SER A 506 30.11 17.05 1.85
N THR A 507 28.99 16.61 2.43
CA THR A 507 27.98 17.50 3.01
C THR A 507 27.25 16.85 4.19
N LEU A 508 26.70 17.68 5.10
CA LEU A 508 25.85 17.18 6.18
C LEU A 508 24.47 16.87 5.63
N VAL A 509 24.01 15.64 5.85
CA VAL A 509 22.73 15.15 5.36
C VAL A 509 21.85 14.76 6.53
N ARG A 510 20.59 15.19 6.49
CA ARG A 510 19.54 14.64 7.33
C ARG A 510 18.83 13.53 6.56
N LEU A 511 18.85 12.32 7.11
CA LEU A 511 18.03 11.22 6.63
C LEU A 511 16.84 10.98 7.53
N ASP A 512 15.68 10.79 6.91
CA ASP A 512 14.46 10.35 7.56
C ASP A 512 14.01 9.00 6.95
N GLY A 513 13.97 7.96 7.78
CA GLY A 513 13.62 6.60 7.36
C GLY A 513 14.30 5.51 8.20
N PRO A 514 14.15 4.24 7.79
CA PRO A 514 13.63 3.77 6.50
C PRO A 514 12.10 3.61 6.41
N TYR A 515 11.61 3.47 5.17
CA TYR A 515 10.17 3.44 4.83
C TYR A 515 9.74 2.40 3.76
N GLY A 516 10.60 1.46 3.36
CA GLY A 516 10.27 0.47 2.33
C GLY A 516 9.38 -0.67 2.81
N SER A 517 9.15 -1.65 1.92
CA SER A 517 8.33 -2.84 2.19
C SER A 517 9.06 -4.12 1.78
N THR A 518 9.05 -5.12 2.67
CA THR A 518 9.62 -6.45 2.38
C THR A 518 8.75 -7.31 1.46
N ARG A 519 7.64 -6.78 0.93
CA ARG A 519 6.72 -7.53 0.06
C ARG A 519 7.42 -8.07 -1.19
N SER A 520 8.26 -7.27 -1.82
CA SER A 520 9.06 -7.65 -2.99
C SER A 520 9.98 -8.83 -2.69
N LEU A 521 10.73 -8.75 -1.59
CA LEU A 521 11.63 -9.82 -1.16
C LEU A 521 10.88 -11.11 -0.80
N ARG A 522 9.74 -11.00 -0.09
CA ARG A 522 8.87 -12.13 0.24
C ARG A 522 8.30 -12.81 -1.00
N LEU A 523 7.87 -12.04 -2.00
CA LEU A 523 7.40 -12.55 -3.27
C LEU A 523 8.50 -13.37 -3.98
N LEU A 524 9.70 -12.80 -4.10
CA LEU A 524 10.83 -13.46 -4.76
C LEU A 524 11.24 -14.74 -4.02
N ARG A 525 11.37 -14.70 -2.70
CA ARG A 525 11.71 -15.88 -1.88
C ARG A 525 10.65 -16.98 -1.95
N ALA A 526 9.37 -16.62 -2.01
CA ALA A 526 8.26 -17.58 -2.02
C ALA A 526 7.97 -18.18 -3.41
N SER A 527 8.82 -17.91 -4.40
CA SER A 527 8.65 -18.34 -5.79
C SER A 527 9.76 -19.32 -6.18
N ASP A 528 9.44 -20.31 -7.02
CA ASP A 528 10.44 -21.20 -7.61
C ASP A 528 11.36 -20.44 -8.58
N ARG A 529 10.81 -19.41 -9.22
CA ARG A 529 11.50 -18.54 -10.17
C ARG A 529 11.35 -17.08 -9.73
N ALA A 530 12.46 -16.40 -9.54
CA ALA A 530 12.51 -15.00 -9.15
C ALA A 530 12.99 -14.16 -10.34
N ILE A 531 12.13 -13.30 -10.88
CA ILE A 531 12.45 -12.39 -11.98
C ILE A 531 12.55 -10.98 -11.40
N VAL A 532 13.69 -10.31 -11.59
CA VAL A 532 13.89 -8.93 -11.21
C VAL A 532 14.15 -8.11 -12.48
N VAL A 533 13.36 -7.05 -12.68
CA VAL A 533 13.47 -6.15 -13.82
C VAL A 533 13.80 -4.75 -13.32
N ALA A 534 14.90 -4.18 -13.79
CA ALA A 534 15.27 -2.80 -13.51
C ALA A 534 15.28 -1.95 -14.79
N GLY A 535 14.77 -0.73 -14.71
CA GLY A 535 14.91 0.29 -15.75
C GLY A 535 15.57 1.53 -15.18
N GLY A 536 16.70 1.93 -15.75
CA GLY A 536 17.47 3.08 -15.27
C GLY A 536 17.85 2.93 -13.79
N SER A 537 17.52 3.95 -12.99
CA SER A 537 17.83 4.00 -11.55
C SER A 537 17.03 3.00 -10.71
N GLY A 538 16.09 2.26 -11.32
CA GLY A 538 15.42 1.11 -10.69
C GLY A 538 16.39 0.00 -10.24
N VAL A 539 17.65 0.04 -10.69
CA VAL A 539 18.72 -0.81 -10.15
C VAL A 539 18.92 -0.63 -8.64
N ALA A 540 18.63 0.57 -8.10
CA ALA A 540 18.67 0.84 -6.66
C ALA A 540 17.66 -0.01 -5.86
N VAL A 541 16.59 -0.49 -6.50
CA VAL A 541 15.67 -1.47 -5.89
C VAL A 541 16.14 -2.90 -6.16
N ALA A 542 16.54 -3.18 -7.40
CA ALA A 542 16.88 -4.53 -7.84
C ALA A 542 18.11 -5.10 -7.13
N PHE A 543 19.19 -4.33 -7.00
CA PHE A 543 20.44 -4.82 -6.45
C PHE A 543 20.34 -5.25 -4.97
N PRO A 544 19.77 -4.45 -4.05
CA PRO A 544 19.59 -4.88 -2.67
C PRO A 544 18.70 -6.14 -2.55
N LEU A 545 17.66 -6.27 -3.38
CA LEU A 545 16.81 -7.46 -3.41
C LEU A 545 17.60 -8.70 -3.84
N LEU A 546 18.35 -8.61 -4.94
CA LEU A 546 19.16 -9.70 -5.47
C LEU A 546 20.26 -10.09 -4.48
N TRP A 547 20.94 -9.11 -3.88
CA TRP A 547 21.95 -9.35 -2.85
C TRP A 547 21.37 -10.11 -1.66
N THR A 548 20.28 -9.63 -1.05
CA THR A 548 19.69 -10.30 0.11
C THR A 548 19.15 -11.69 -0.25
N LEU A 549 18.70 -11.91 -1.48
CA LEU A 549 18.19 -13.18 -1.95
C LEU A 549 19.28 -14.23 -2.22
N LEU A 550 20.42 -13.81 -2.75
CA LEU A 550 21.47 -14.70 -3.27
C LEU A 550 22.69 -14.82 -2.36
N ASN A 551 23.08 -13.75 -1.67
CA ASN A 551 24.30 -13.75 -0.87
C ASN A 551 24.17 -14.71 0.33
N PRO A 552 25.01 -15.74 0.46
CA PRO A 552 24.99 -16.65 1.60
C PRO A 552 25.13 -15.95 2.96
N ALA A 553 25.94 -14.89 3.03
CA ALA A 553 26.12 -14.11 4.26
C ALA A 553 24.86 -13.33 4.65
N ALA A 554 23.98 -13.01 3.69
CA ALA A 554 22.72 -12.32 3.93
C ALA A 554 21.56 -13.26 4.29
N ARG A 555 21.77 -14.57 4.40
CA ARG A 555 20.72 -15.55 4.78
C ARG A 555 20.00 -15.19 6.09
N PRO A 556 20.68 -14.75 7.17
CA PRO A 556 19.99 -14.34 8.39
C PRO A 556 19.10 -13.11 8.18
N ASP A 557 19.52 -12.17 7.32
CA ASP A 557 18.74 -11.00 6.95
C ASP A 557 17.52 -11.38 6.11
N LEU A 558 17.71 -12.26 5.12
CA LEU A 558 16.65 -12.83 4.31
C LEU A 558 15.60 -13.50 5.19
N GLU A 559 16.04 -14.36 6.12
CA GLU A 559 15.17 -14.97 7.13
C GLU A 559 14.45 -13.93 7.97
N ARG A 560 15.13 -12.96 8.56
CA ARG A 560 14.48 -11.94 9.39
C ARG A 560 13.43 -11.13 8.63
N GLN A 561 13.76 -10.70 7.41
CA GLN A 561 12.91 -9.83 6.60
C GLN A 561 11.69 -10.54 6.04
N THR A 562 11.74 -11.87 5.88
CA THR A 562 10.57 -12.67 5.48
C THR A 562 9.84 -13.30 6.67
N ARG A 563 10.52 -13.63 7.78
CA ARG A 563 9.98 -14.30 8.98
C ARG A 563 8.79 -13.57 9.58
N HIS A 564 8.80 -12.23 9.61
CA HIS A 564 7.80 -11.48 10.38
C HIS A 564 6.39 -11.47 9.75
N TYR A 565 6.22 -12.12 8.60
CA TYR A 565 4.93 -12.39 7.98
C TYR A 565 4.87 -13.80 7.38
N ASP A 566 5.86 -14.64 7.69
CA ASP A 566 5.80 -16.06 7.35
C ASP A 566 4.86 -16.71 8.37
N ASP A 567 3.65 -16.98 7.89
CA ASP A 567 2.87 -18.16 8.21
C ASP A 567 3.59 -19.11 9.20
N PRO A 568 3.13 -19.25 10.46
CA PRO A 568 3.71 -20.22 11.39
C PRO A 568 3.61 -21.69 10.91
N ALA A 569 2.99 -21.97 9.75
CA ALA A 569 3.06 -23.26 9.05
C ALA A 569 4.04 -23.31 7.87
N ARG A 570 4.74 -22.21 7.53
CA ARG A 570 5.92 -22.22 6.65
C ARG A 570 7.22 -22.36 7.42
N ALA A 571 7.22 -22.21 8.74
CA ALA A 571 8.40 -22.43 9.58
C ALA A 571 8.95 -23.88 9.53
N GLY A 572 8.14 -24.86 9.12
CA GLY A 572 8.55 -26.28 9.02
C GLY A 572 9.11 -26.70 7.67
N ALA A 573 9.01 -25.87 6.64
CA ALA A 573 9.69 -26.06 5.37
C ALA A 573 10.34 -24.74 5.03
N ALA A 574 11.65 -24.61 5.25
CA ALA A 574 12.42 -23.55 4.65
C ALA A 574 11.94 -23.42 3.20
N ALA A 575 11.26 -22.32 2.85
CA ALA A 575 11.08 -21.99 1.45
C ALA A 575 12.51 -21.88 0.93
N GLY A 576 12.95 -22.94 0.23
CA GLY A 576 14.28 -23.00 -0.34
C GLY A 576 14.49 -21.76 -1.18
N ALA A 577 15.75 -21.35 -1.31
CA ALA A 577 16.08 -20.29 -2.25
C ALA A 577 15.42 -20.60 -3.63
N PRO A 578 14.96 -19.56 -4.36
CA PRO A 578 14.40 -19.77 -5.68
C PRO A 578 15.35 -20.63 -6.53
N LYS A 579 14.79 -21.61 -7.25
CA LYS A 579 15.57 -22.52 -8.09
C LYS A 579 16.30 -21.78 -9.21
N LYS A 580 15.72 -20.66 -9.66
CA LYS A 580 16.29 -19.80 -10.69
C LYS A 580 16.04 -18.33 -10.37
N VAL A 581 17.09 -17.51 -10.44
CA VAL A 581 17.02 -16.05 -10.30
C VAL A 581 17.44 -15.41 -11.61
N LEU A 582 16.56 -14.60 -12.17
CA LEU A 582 16.75 -13.94 -13.47
C LEU A 582 16.71 -12.43 -13.25
N PHE A 583 17.72 -11.73 -13.74
CA PHE A 583 17.81 -10.28 -13.62
C PHE A 583 17.98 -9.66 -14.99
N VAL A 584 17.06 -8.77 -15.38
CA VAL A 584 17.22 -7.93 -16.57
C VAL A 584 17.34 -6.45 -16.19
N TRP A 585 18.35 -5.78 -16.74
CA TRP A 585 18.56 -4.36 -16.53
C TRP A 585 18.59 -3.60 -17.86
N VAL A 586 17.72 -2.60 -17.96
CA VAL A 586 17.63 -1.70 -19.12
C VAL A 586 18.22 -0.34 -18.76
N VAL A 587 19.27 0.06 -19.47
CA VAL A 587 19.93 1.35 -19.28
C VAL A 587 19.74 2.25 -20.51
N ARG A 588 19.64 3.57 -20.28
CA ARG A 588 19.52 4.54 -21.38
C ARG A 588 20.85 4.80 -22.08
N GLN A 589 21.90 5.03 -21.31
CA GLN A 589 23.26 5.38 -21.76
C GLN A 589 24.26 4.32 -21.26
N ARG A 590 25.39 4.18 -21.97
CA ARG A 590 26.47 3.25 -21.56
C ARG A 590 27.03 3.61 -20.19
N THR A 591 27.22 4.91 -19.92
CA THR A 591 27.74 5.44 -18.65
C THR A 591 26.85 5.10 -17.45
N HIS A 592 25.54 4.92 -17.64
CA HIS A 592 24.64 4.50 -16.56
C HIS A 592 24.93 3.08 -16.04
N ARG A 593 25.73 2.27 -16.75
CA ARG A 593 26.18 0.98 -16.22
C ARG A 593 27.01 1.15 -14.95
N GLU A 594 27.68 2.28 -14.77
CA GLU A 594 28.46 2.56 -13.56
C GLU A 594 27.63 2.82 -12.31
N TRP A 595 26.30 2.94 -12.44
CA TRP A 595 25.41 2.99 -11.29
C TRP A 595 25.46 1.70 -10.45
N LEU A 596 25.87 0.58 -11.06
CA LEU A 596 26.18 -0.67 -10.37
C LEU A 596 27.52 -1.20 -10.90
N PRO A 597 28.60 -1.20 -10.09
CA PRO A 597 29.92 -1.64 -10.55
C PRO A 597 29.89 -3.07 -11.11
N GLU A 598 30.67 -3.34 -12.16
CA GLU A 598 30.69 -4.66 -12.83
C GLU A 598 31.08 -5.79 -11.87
N GLN A 599 31.95 -5.52 -10.89
CA GLN A 599 32.28 -6.48 -9.83
C GLN A 599 31.04 -6.98 -9.09
N ARG A 600 30.08 -6.09 -8.79
CA ARG A 600 28.83 -6.47 -8.10
C ARG A 600 27.92 -7.29 -9.00
N ILE A 601 27.92 -7.01 -10.31
CA ILE A 601 27.18 -7.81 -11.29
C ILE A 601 27.79 -9.21 -11.38
N GLU A 602 29.11 -9.32 -11.37
CA GLU A 602 29.81 -10.59 -11.42
C GLU A 602 29.60 -11.42 -10.16
N GLU A 603 29.59 -10.80 -8.98
CA GLU A 603 29.19 -11.46 -7.72
C GLU A 603 27.78 -12.07 -7.82
N LEU A 604 26.81 -11.36 -8.42
CA LEU A 604 25.46 -11.90 -8.64
C LEU A 604 25.48 -13.13 -9.57
N ARG A 605 26.27 -13.09 -10.65
CA ARG A 605 26.44 -14.22 -11.58
C ARG A 605 27.06 -15.42 -10.87
N GLN A 606 28.10 -15.20 -10.06
CA GLN A 606 28.77 -16.22 -9.27
C GLN A 606 27.83 -16.89 -8.25
N TRP A 607 26.87 -16.14 -7.70
CA TRP A 607 25.83 -16.68 -6.82
C TRP A 607 24.65 -17.33 -7.56
N GLY A 608 24.72 -17.43 -8.90
CA GLY A 608 23.75 -18.15 -9.72
C GLY A 608 22.63 -17.29 -10.31
N ALA A 609 22.76 -15.97 -10.34
CA ALA A 609 21.84 -15.12 -11.09
C ALA A 609 22.13 -15.17 -12.60
N GLU A 610 21.08 -15.40 -13.40
CA GLU A 610 21.15 -15.18 -14.84
C GLU A 610 20.93 -13.68 -15.12
N VAL A 611 22.04 -12.96 -15.34
CA VAL A 611 22.04 -11.50 -15.52
C VAL A 611 22.09 -11.12 -17.00
N ARG A 612 21.06 -10.41 -17.46
CA ARG A 612 20.93 -9.87 -18.81
C ARG A 612 20.91 -8.33 -18.79
N ILE A 613 21.96 -7.70 -19.31
CA ILE A 613 22.03 -6.24 -19.41
C ILE A 613 21.80 -5.85 -20.86
N GLU A 614 20.70 -5.16 -21.12
CA GLU A 614 20.35 -4.73 -22.47
C GLU A 614 21.31 -3.64 -22.98
N GLY A 615 21.34 -3.51 -24.31
CA GLY A 615 22.04 -2.40 -24.96
C GLY A 615 21.48 -1.03 -24.51
N PRO A 616 22.27 0.05 -24.62
CA PRO A 616 21.78 1.39 -24.29
C PRO A 616 20.60 1.74 -25.19
N THR A 617 19.44 2.03 -24.60
CA THR A 617 18.21 2.26 -25.37
C THR A 617 18.30 3.45 -26.33
N GLU A 618 19.20 4.39 -26.06
CA GLU A 618 19.48 5.52 -26.95
C GLU A 618 20.10 5.08 -28.29
N THR A 619 20.85 3.97 -28.30
CA THR A 619 21.51 3.44 -29.51
C THR A 619 20.82 2.21 -30.09
N THR A 620 20.26 1.33 -29.25
CA THR A 620 19.71 0.03 -29.69
C THR A 620 18.19 0.01 -29.77
N GLY A 621 17.53 1.11 -29.40
CA GLY A 621 16.08 1.14 -29.24
C GLY A 621 15.60 0.43 -27.98
N ARG A 622 14.27 0.42 -27.78
CA ARG A 622 13.65 -0.13 -26.59
C ARG A 622 13.48 -1.65 -26.72
N PRO A 623 14.08 -2.47 -25.83
CA PRO A 623 13.90 -3.92 -25.85
C PRO A 623 12.46 -4.31 -25.46
N ASP A 624 11.96 -5.40 -26.04
CA ASP A 624 10.67 -5.99 -25.64
C ASP A 624 10.85 -6.82 -24.36
N ILE A 625 10.88 -6.10 -23.23
CA ILE A 625 10.98 -6.73 -21.91
C ILE A 625 9.76 -7.60 -21.60
N GLY A 626 8.59 -7.31 -22.18
CA GLY A 626 7.40 -8.14 -22.02
C GLY A 626 7.62 -9.53 -22.61
N ALA A 627 8.17 -9.59 -23.83
CA ALA A 627 8.53 -10.84 -24.49
C ALA A 627 9.63 -11.60 -23.73
N ILE A 628 10.66 -10.91 -23.21
CA ILE A 628 11.74 -11.54 -22.42
C ILE A 628 11.17 -12.19 -21.16
N VAL A 629 10.36 -11.45 -20.38
CA VAL A 629 9.73 -11.99 -19.17
C VAL A 629 8.81 -13.16 -19.49
N ALA A 630 8.04 -13.07 -20.58
CA ALA A 630 7.17 -14.16 -21.01
C ALA A 630 7.96 -15.38 -21.49
N GLY A 631 9.08 -15.18 -22.18
CA GLY A 631 10.03 -16.23 -22.58
C GLY A 631 10.57 -16.96 -21.37
N TRP A 632 11.10 -16.25 -20.38
CA TRP A 632 11.63 -16.85 -19.14
C TRP A 632 10.59 -17.64 -18.34
N VAL A 633 9.33 -17.20 -18.35
CA VAL A 633 8.24 -17.94 -17.70
C VAL A 633 7.90 -19.23 -18.47
N ARG A 634 8.07 -19.24 -19.80
CA ARG A 634 7.73 -20.38 -20.67
C ARG A 634 8.88 -21.39 -20.82
N GLU A 635 10.12 -20.94 -21.05
CA GLU A 635 11.29 -21.80 -21.33
C GLU A 635 11.63 -22.77 -20.19
N VAL A 636 11.44 -22.35 -18.94
CA VAL A 636 11.83 -23.16 -17.77
C VAL A 636 10.68 -24.06 -17.30
N GLY A 637 9.58 -24.10 -18.04
CA GLY A 637 8.48 -25.02 -17.84
C GLY A 637 8.66 -26.28 -18.69
N GLY A 638 9.46 -27.24 -18.20
CA GLY A 638 9.29 -28.63 -18.62
C GLY A 638 7.84 -29.10 -18.43
N GLU A 639 7.49 -30.27 -18.98
CA GLU A 639 6.13 -30.82 -19.18
C GLU A 639 5.15 -30.68 -17.99
N ASP A 640 5.63 -30.44 -16.76
CA ASP A 640 4.81 -30.29 -15.56
C ASP A 640 4.25 -28.88 -15.28
N GLY A 641 4.69 -27.80 -15.94
CA GLY A 641 4.02 -26.48 -15.89
C GLY A 641 3.77 -25.82 -14.50
N ALA A 642 4.21 -26.41 -13.39
CA ALA A 642 3.65 -26.18 -12.05
C ALA A 642 4.43 -25.22 -11.13
N GLY A 643 5.59 -24.70 -11.56
CA GLY A 643 6.41 -23.83 -10.71
C GLY A 643 5.88 -22.39 -10.63
N ARG A 644 5.88 -21.80 -9.42
CA ARG A 644 5.45 -20.42 -9.17
C ARG A 644 6.53 -19.42 -9.60
N THR A 645 6.14 -18.37 -10.31
CA THR A 645 7.04 -17.27 -10.69
C THR A 645 6.66 -15.98 -9.98
N GLY A 646 7.64 -15.34 -9.36
CA GLY A 646 7.53 -14.01 -8.78
C GLY A 646 8.32 -13.01 -9.60
N ALA A 647 7.68 -11.97 -10.10
CA ALA A 647 8.32 -10.90 -10.85
C ALA A 647 8.27 -9.59 -10.07
N VAL A 648 9.41 -8.93 -9.90
CA VAL A 648 9.52 -7.58 -9.32
C VAL A 648 10.09 -6.65 -10.37
N VAL A 649 9.43 -5.51 -10.61
CA VAL A 649 9.88 -4.50 -11.57
C VAL A 649 9.98 -3.12 -10.92
N SER A 650 11.06 -2.41 -11.24
CA SER A 650 11.27 -1.01 -10.86
C SER A 650 11.88 -0.23 -12.02
N GLY A 651 11.20 0.83 -12.46
CA GLY A 651 11.67 1.69 -13.55
C GLY A 651 10.62 2.68 -14.05
N PRO A 652 10.77 3.20 -15.29
CA PRO A 652 9.79 4.07 -15.91
C PRO A 652 8.41 3.41 -16.05
N ASP A 653 7.35 4.21 -16.07
CA ASP A 653 5.97 3.68 -16.05
C ASP A 653 5.62 2.79 -17.24
N ALA A 654 6.17 3.09 -18.42
CA ALA A 654 6.00 2.23 -19.58
C ALA A 654 6.60 0.83 -19.33
N LEU A 655 7.80 0.76 -18.73
CA LEU A 655 8.46 -0.52 -18.41
C LEU A 655 7.65 -1.29 -17.36
N ASN A 656 7.25 -0.62 -16.28
CA ASN A 656 6.46 -1.23 -15.21
C ASN A 656 5.15 -1.83 -15.76
N ARG A 657 4.47 -1.08 -16.63
CA ARG A 657 3.22 -1.51 -17.28
C ARG A 657 3.46 -2.70 -18.22
N ASP A 658 4.50 -2.66 -19.04
CA ASP A 658 4.75 -3.71 -20.03
C ASP A 658 5.08 -5.04 -19.34
N VAL A 659 5.90 -5.04 -18.27
CA VAL A 659 6.15 -6.24 -17.44
C VAL A 659 4.89 -6.72 -16.74
N ARG A 660 4.13 -5.81 -16.12
CA ARG A 660 2.87 -6.14 -15.43
C ARG A 660 1.86 -6.78 -16.39
N ASN A 661 1.72 -6.25 -17.59
CA ASN A 661 0.76 -6.74 -18.58
C ASN A 661 1.22 -8.05 -19.22
N ALA A 662 2.53 -8.25 -19.42
CA ALA A 662 3.07 -9.55 -19.81
C ALA A 662 2.76 -10.62 -18.75
N CYS A 663 2.99 -10.30 -17.46
CA CYS A 663 2.61 -11.19 -16.35
C CYS A 663 1.11 -11.44 -16.30
N ALA A 664 0.28 -10.41 -16.53
CA ALA A 664 -1.18 -10.56 -16.57
C ALA A 664 -1.63 -11.51 -17.69
N GLY A 665 -1.04 -11.43 -18.88
CA GLY A 665 -1.30 -12.37 -19.98
C GLY A 665 -1.01 -13.81 -19.57
N LEU A 666 0.14 -14.06 -18.95
CA LEU A 666 0.53 -15.38 -18.45
C LEU A 666 -0.40 -15.90 -17.35
N VAL A 667 -0.89 -15.02 -16.47
CA VAL A 667 -1.93 -15.37 -15.49
C VAL A 667 -3.22 -15.81 -16.20
N GLY A 668 -3.59 -15.16 -17.30
CA GLY A 668 -4.76 -15.51 -18.11
C GLY A 668 -4.62 -16.86 -18.82
N GLU A 669 -3.38 -17.25 -19.16
CA GLU A 669 -3.01 -18.57 -19.67
C GLU A 669 -3.04 -19.67 -18.59
N GLY A 670 -3.29 -19.33 -17.32
CA GLY A 670 -3.29 -20.29 -16.21
C GLY A 670 -1.94 -20.48 -15.52
N ARG A 671 -0.92 -19.68 -15.85
CA ARG A 671 0.40 -19.76 -15.21
C ARG A 671 0.37 -19.15 -13.81
N ALA A 672 1.09 -19.77 -12.87
CA ALA A 672 1.23 -19.30 -11.50
C ALA A 672 2.23 -18.12 -11.40
N VAL A 673 1.88 -16.97 -11.97
CA VAL A 673 2.69 -15.75 -11.95
C VAL A 673 2.11 -14.72 -10.97
N GLU A 674 2.98 -14.10 -10.19
CA GLU A 674 2.65 -12.93 -9.37
C GLU A 674 3.66 -11.82 -9.65
N VAL A 675 3.16 -10.60 -9.86
CA VAL A 675 3.97 -9.43 -10.21
C VAL A 675 3.79 -8.33 -9.19
N HIS A 676 4.90 -7.72 -8.78
CA HIS A 676 4.92 -6.56 -7.92
C HIS A 676 5.71 -5.43 -8.59
N VAL A 677 5.12 -4.23 -8.61
CA VAL A 677 5.77 -3.03 -9.14
C VAL A 677 6.26 -2.23 -7.95
N GLU A 678 7.57 -2.16 -7.79
CA GLU A 678 8.21 -1.35 -6.75
C GLU A 678 8.62 -0.02 -7.38
N LYS A 679 7.78 0.99 -7.19
CA LYS A 679 8.03 2.34 -7.67
C LYS A 679 8.02 3.31 -6.49
N PHE A 680 9.15 3.96 -6.28
CA PHE A 680 9.29 5.03 -5.30
C PHE A 680 9.70 6.33 -5.99
N GLY A 681 8.89 7.39 -5.83
CA GLY A 681 9.04 8.68 -6.52
C GLY A 681 7.70 9.42 -6.63
N TRP A 682 7.72 10.75 -6.79
CA TRP A 682 6.53 11.61 -6.83
C TRP A 682 5.90 11.78 -8.21
#